data_AF-T2IN75-F1
#
_entry.id   AF-T2IN75-F1
#
_cell.length_a   1.000
_cell.length_b   1.000
_cell.length_c   1.000
_cell.angle_alpha   90.00
_cell.angle_beta   90.00
_cell.angle_gamma   90.00
#
_symmetry.space_group_name_H-M   'P 1'
#
loop_
_entity.id
_entity.type
_entity.pdbx_description
1 polymer ?
#
loop_
_entity_poly.entity_id
_entity_poly.type
_entity_poly.pdbx_seq_one_letter_code
_entity_poly.pdbx_strand_id
1 'polypeptide(L)'
;MFKSSLAFFSSFLLLSPSVFAFNTFSNSENESLNISEQVAQGNTAEISDYVYELSKQITVEITTNDNRGSGTLLSKNNNTYLVLTNGHVINNNKTVTLKTYDGKTYQGTLVNNSLIGSISDDYDLVVIEFTSEQEYTVPTEDISTASQDFPVIAAGYVAETGEYLVTEGKVTHNLTKSFKEGYNFGYTNNIKQGMSGGPILNSMGELIGINGRSAHPILNIGYVYEDGASPTDEEIQEYRQVSWGIPINTLLTYIKDEMAIAYNLPLPQDVASVGIPTYTGYIAELEEKAQQFVVKIDSSSKGNGSGVIIAKQGNVYTVLTADHVLCEKTKDAIASAPCIEQFSYTITTHDGKTRNLDESTIIRQEGVDLAVFKFESNDNYAVAELADYNPNKDNFVFAAGFPKIGNDDPQWLFSGGRVEEKEQGILQIRQNDLSNEQSGALQGVASLTGGYELVYTSITYGGMSGGAVLDAQGRVIGIHGRAEGANDNSITHLGYSLGIPISTFVALQDRFKAKPQSLTIALPQISEQQREDITKAIVETEIPNTRAEAKVWIERGGQLWRLKRLDEAVEAFDKAIKQNNPDNVYFAWYGKGQALFNKKEFEAAIGALEQAINALPDMARVSDNKQEKLEELQSSILLRQGAAYRYLEEYEKALEAINESITLSPNNPNLYNEKWGVLDKLERYQEALEAINKAIELAPRAVFYNNRGIIYKNRQKYDLALSDYNQALTFNPQDAVAYNNRGILYQEQKQYDLALSDYNQALKFNPQDAVAYYNRGLLYQEQKQYDLALSDYNQALKFNPQYIDAYNNRGFLYKEQKQYDSALSDFNQAIEINEQFAEAYNNRGIVSFQQKQYDLALSDFNQAIEINPQYAEVYSNRGFLYFNLQKYDLALADYNKAIELNEQYAIAYYNRGLLYDDQQKYDLALADYNKAIELNPNFAEAYNNRGNLYSDQQLLDLALADFNQALKINEQDAIAYYNRGNLYSDQKQYNLAISDYTQALNINPQYADAYNNRGNLYKQQQQYDLALSDYTQALNINHQDAMAYYNRGIIYKQQQQYDLALSDYTQALNINHQFAQAYNNRGIIYKEQKQYDSALSDYTQAIKVNPQFAQAYNNRGNLYKEQKQYDSALSDYTQAIKVNPQYADAYHNRGSLYSAQKQYDLALSDFNQAIKVNPQYADAYQNRAVSYALTKQFQKALSDAEKAAELYEKQRNEAGFQKAQKLLNLIRQAMNEN
;
A
#
# COMPACT_ATOMS: atom_id res chain seq x y z
N MET A 1 -11.46 -19.58 43.46
CA MET A 1 -11.43 -19.99 44.88
C MET A 1 -10.17 -20.82 45.10
N PHE A 2 -9.35 -20.48 46.12
CA PHE A 2 -8.22 -21.27 46.69
C PHE A 2 -7.09 -21.74 45.72
N LYS A 3 -5.78 -21.43 45.87
CA LYS A 3 -4.83 -21.57 47.01
C LYS A 3 -4.81 -23.04 47.54
N SER A 4 -3.70 -23.71 47.89
CA SER A 4 -2.32 -23.30 48.16
C SER A 4 -1.42 -24.52 48.47
N SER A 5 -0.13 -24.45 48.09
CA SER A 5 1.07 -24.68 48.94
C SER A 5 1.67 -26.08 49.30
N LEU A 6 3.00 -26.16 49.04
CA LEU A 6 4.14 -26.63 49.89
C LEU A 6 4.48 -28.13 50.14
N ALA A 7 5.72 -28.50 49.70
CA ALA A 7 6.91 -28.79 50.54
C ALA A 7 7.48 -30.23 50.82
N PHE A 8 8.72 -30.44 50.32
CA PHE A 8 9.98 -30.86 50.99
C PHE A 8 10.50 -32.32 51.24
N PHE A 9 11.78 -32.49 50.85
CA PHE A 9 12.97 -33.14 51.48
C PHE A 9 13.39 -34.65 51.31
N SER A 10 14.54 -34.83 50.63
CA SER A 10 15.78 -35.68 50.87
C SER A 10 15.69 -37.22 51.17
N SER A 11 16.74 -38.07 51.08
CA SER A 11 18.22 -37.86 51.05
C SER A 11 19.06 -39.09 50.55
N PHE A 12 20.14 -38.84 49.78
CA PHE A 12 21.57 -39.30 49.94
C PHE A 12 22.14 -40.76 49.79
N LEU A 13 23.36 -40.82 49.17
CA LEU A 13 24.58 -41.69 49.40
C LEU A 13 24.63 -43.15 48.82
N LEU A 14 25.75 -43.80 48.39
CA LEU A 14 27.24 -43.54 48.42
C LEU A 14 28.05 -44.48 47.44
N LEU A 15 29.31 -44.10 47.07
CA LEU A 15 30.53 -44.94 46.73
C LEU A 15 30.57 -45.78 45.40
N SER A 16 31.70 -46.06 44.71
CA SER A 16 33.15 -45.66 44.77
C SER A 16 33.94 -46.10 43.46
N PRO A 17 35.30 -46.26 43.35
CA PRO A 17 36.12 -45.49 42.35
C PRO A 17 37.18 -46.29 41.50
N SER A 18 38.21 -45.58 40.97
CA SER A 18 39.57 -46.01 40.47
C SER A 18 39.77 -46.28 38.95
N VAL A 19 40.95 -46.14 38.28
CA VAL A 19 42.31 -45.49 38.45
C VAL A 19 43.09 -45.58 37.10
N PHE A 20 44.09 -44.69 36.83
CA PHE A 20 45.37 -44.82 36.03
C PHE A 20 45.72 -43.49 35.28
N ALA A 21 46.75 -42.70 35.65
CA ALA A 21 48.22 -42.72 35.33
C ALA A 21 48.61 -42.18 33.92
N PHE A 22 49.75 -41.51 33.61
CA PHE A 22 51.10 -41.38 34.23
C PHE A 22 51.80 -40.02 33.86
N ASN A 23 52.92 -39.67 34.54
CA ASN A 23 53.67 -38.39 34.54
C ASN A 23 54.64 -38.07 33.37
N THR A 24 55.01 -36.78 33.24
CA THR A 24 56.37 -36.12 33.26
C THR A 24 56.27 -34.68 32.69
N PHE A 25 57.12 -33.65 32.88
CA PHE A 25 58.28 -33.25 33.73
C PHE A 25 58.47 -31.71 33.53
N SER A 26 59.17 -30.86 34.31
CA SER A 26 59.83 -30.94 35.64
C SER A 26 60.27 -29.54 36.16
N ASN A 27 60.08 -29.26 37.46
CA ASN A 27 60.78 -28.30 38.35
C ASN A 27 61.06 -26.83 37.95
N SER A 28 60.48 -25.90 38.74
CA SER A 28 61.25 -25.16 39.76
C SER A 28 60.33 -24.67 40.88
N GLU A 29 60.74 -24.86 42.14
CA GLU A 29 59.91 -24.60 43.34
C GLU A 29 59.92 -23.13 43.77
N ASN A 30 58.76 -22.65 44.25
CA ASN A 30 58.65 -21.65 45.32
C ASN A 30 57.40 -22.01 46.14
N GLU A 31 57.50 -21.97 47.46
CA GLU A 31 56.53 -22.60 48.37
C GLU A 31 55.17 -21.88 48.39
N SER A 32 54.10 -22.61 48.04
CA SER A 32 52.71 -22.17 48.20
C SER A 32 52.10 -22.70 49.50
N LEU A 33 51.30 -21.87 50.17
CA LEU A 33 50.44 -22.31 51.28
C LEU A 33 49.19 -22.99 50.69
N ASN A 34 49.12 -24.31 50.82
CA ASN A 34 48.02 -25.15 50.32
C ASN A 34 46.63 -24.65 50.73
N ILE A 35 45.76 -24.42 49.75
CA ILE A 35 44.30 -24.51 49.91
C ILE A 35 43.87 -25.89 49.39
N SER A 36 43.10 -26.62 50.18
CA SER A 36 42.68 -27.99 49.86
C SER A 36 41.56 -28.05 48.82
N GLU A 37 41.69 -28.93 47.82
CA GLU A 37 40.64 -29.29 46.86
C GLU A 37 39.37 -29.83 47.57
N GLN A 38 38.39 -28.98 47.89
CA GLN A 38 37.07 -29.48 48.31
C GLN A 38 35.85 -28.53 48.16
N VAL A 39 35.77 -27.72 47.09
CA VAL A 39 34.51 -27.07 46.71
C VAL A 39 34.24 -27.21 45.20
N ALA A 40 33.68 -28.35 44.79
CA ALA A 40 33.22 -28.58 43.43
C ALA A 40 31.97 -29.49 43.41
N GLN A 41 30.85 -29.00 43.96
CA GLN A 41 29.46 -29.41 43.65
C GLN A 41 28.45 -28.71 44.59
N GLY A 42 27.59 -27.84 44.05
CA GLY A 42 26.39 -27.34 44.74
C GLY A 42 26.23 -25.81 44.72
N ASN A 43 25.07 -25.32 44.28
CA ASN A 43 24.69 -23.89 44.21
C ASN A 43 24.37 -23.25 45.57
N THR A 44 25.16 -23.56 46.60
CA THR A 44 25.10 -22.95 47.94
C THR A 44 26.51 -22.93 48.54
N ALA A 45 27.42 -22.17 47.95
CA ALA A 45 28.74 -21.93 48.54
C ALA A 45 28.61 -20.84 49.62
N GLU A 46 28.87 -21.19 50.88
CA GLU A 46 29.11 -20.20 51.93
C GLU A 46 30.38 -19.41 51.58
N ILE A 47 30.35 -18.09 51.77
CA ILE A 47 31.51 -17.22 51.50
C ILE A 47 32.57 -17.52 52.55
N SER A 48 33.75 -17.96 52.12
CA SER A 48 34.81 -18.38 53.04
C SER A 48 35.51 -17.20 53.74
N ASP A 49 36.08 -17.46 54.92
CA ASP A 49 36.87 -16.49 55.70
C ASP A 49 38.01 -15.85 54.86
N TYR A 50 38.53 -16.58 53.87
CA TYR A 50 39.52 -16.07 52.92
C TYR A 50 38.98 -14.89 52.10
N VAL A 51 37.76 -14.99 51.57
CA VAL A 51 37.13 -13.96 50.74
C VAL A 51 36.82 -12.70 51.58
N TYR A 52 36.44 -12.90 52.84
CA TYR A 52 36.31 -11.81 53.81
C TYR A 52 37.63 -11.07 54.06
N GLU A 53 38.71 -11.76 54.41
CA GLU A 53 40.02 -11.13 54.64
C GLU A 53 40.60 -10.53 53.35
N LEU A 54 40.44 -11.16 52.19
CA LEU A 54 40.83 -10.63 50.89
C LEU A 54 40.13 -9.30 50.61
N SER A 55 38.79 -9.25 50.73
CA SER A 55 38.02 -8.03 50.49
C SER A 55 38.44 -6.87 51.41
N LYS A 56 38.89 -7.17 52.63
CA LYS A 56 39.42 -6.18 53.56
C LYS A 56 40.82 -5.72 53.17
N GLN A 57 41.70 -6.62 52.75
CA GLN A 57 43.06 -6.30 52.35
C GLN A 57 43.13 -5.44 51.07
N ILE A 58 42.24 -5.68 50.11
CA ILE A 58 42.20 -4.94 48.84
C ILE A 58 41.34 -3.66 48.89
N THR A 59 40.56 -3.43 49.95
CA THR A 59 39.80 -2.17 50.10
C THR A 59 40.69 -1.08 50.67
N VAL A 60 40.67 0.11 50.04
CA VAL A 60 41.28 1.33 50.57
C VAL A 60 40.22 2.39 50.85
N GLU A 61 40.47 3.21 51.86
CA GLU A 61 39.68 4.40 52.18
C GLU A 61 40.21 5.58 51.35
N ILE A 62 39.34 6.28 50.62
CA ILE A 62 39.71 7.45 49.81
C ILE A 62 39.13 8.70 50.46
N THR A 63 39.98 9.66 50.78
CA THR A 63 39.58 10.96 51.35
C THR A 63 40.08 12.11 50.48
N THR A 64 39.16 13.03 50.19
CA THR A 64 39.42 14.33 49.56
C THR A 64 39.02 15.44 50.55
N ASN A 65 39.14 16.72 50.16
CA ASN A 65 38.77 17.84 51.05
C ASN A 65 37.29 17.83 51.46
N ASP A 66 36.40 17.39 50.56
CA ASP A 66 34.95 17.54 50.70
C ASP A 66 34.17 16.22 50.55
N ASN A 67 34.85 15.10 50.23
CA ASN A 67 34.22 13.79 50.03
C ASN A 67 35.09 12.63 50.57
N ARG A 68 34.44 11.55 51.00
CA ARG A 68 35.04 10.33 51.52
C ARG A 68 34.37 9.11 50.91
N GLY A 69 35.15 8.24 50.31
CA GLY A 69 34.69 7.01 49.65
C GLY A 69 35.66 5.86 49.80
N SER A 70 35.53 4.87 48.93
CA SER A 70 36.35 3.65 48.93
C SER A 70 37.09 3.49 47.60
N GLY A 71 38.07 2.61 47.60
CA GLY A 71 38.77 2.18 46.40
C GLY A 71 39.12 0.70 46.49
N THR A 72 39.40 0.10 45.35
CA THR A 72 39.81 -1.29 45.22
C THR A 72 41.24 -1.32 44.70
N LEU A 73 42.18 -1.83 45.48
CA LEU A 73 43.51 -2.21 45.00
C LEU A 73 43.34 -3.22 43.87
N LEU A 74 43.78 -2.83 42.68
CA LEU A 74 43.52 -3.55 41.45
C LEU A 74 44.75 -4.34 40.98
N SER A 75 45.93 -3.71 41.00
CA SER A 75 47.19 -4.31 40.56
C SER A 75 48.40 -3.52 41.09
N LYS A 76 49.61 -4.04 40.90
CA LYS A 76 50.88 -3.35 41.11
C LYS A 76 51.86 -3.56 39.95
N ASN A 77 52.74 -2.58 39.75
CA ASN A 77 53.93 -2.66 38.92
C ASN A 77 55.11 -2.15 39.76
N ASN A 78 56.03 -3.04 40.12
CA ASN A 78 57.05 -2.78 41.13
C ASN A 78 56.39 -2.23 42.43
N ASN A 79 56.84 -1.05 42.90
CA ASN A 79 56.31 -0.39 44.10
C ASN A 79 55.09 0.51 43.84
N THR A 80 54.58 0.58 42.60
CA THR A 80 53.41 1.40 42.23
C THR A 80 52.15 0.54 42.19
N TYR A 81 51.12 0.94 42.93
CA TYR A 81 49.83 0.27 43.03
C TYR A 81 48.74 1.06 42.31
N LEU A 82 47.87 0.36 41.58
CA LEU A 82 46.64 0.90 41.01
C LEU A 82 45.47 0.68 41.98
N VAL A 83 44.66 1.72 42.13
CA VAL A 83 43.39 1.72 42.86
C VAL A 83 42.28 2.12 41.90
N LEU A 84 41.29 1.26 41.74
CA LEU A 84 40.06 1.53 41.01
C LEU A 84 39.02 2.15 41.94
N THR A 85 38.34 3.21 41.52
CA THR A 85 37.23 3.82 42.25
C THR A 85 36.26 4.54 41.29
N ASN A 86 35.14 5.05 41.79
CA ASN A 86 34.23 5.86 40.98
C ASN A 86 34.74 7.30 40.81
N GLY A 87 34.41 7.94 39.69
CA GLY A 87 34.73 9.34 39.42
C GLY A 87 34.10 10.30 40.44
N HIS A 88 32.89 10.02 40.92
CA HIS A 88 32.23 10.84 41.93
C HIS A 88 32.94 10.78 43.31
N VAL A 89 33.67 9.70 43.62
CA VAL A 89 34.42 9.57 44.90
C VAL A 89 35.53 10.61 44.98
N ILE A 90 36.23 10.87 43.88
CA ILE A 90 37.33 11.85 43.82
C ILE A 90 36.86 13.30 43.65
N ASN A 91 35.61 13.52 43.20
CA ASN A 91 35.01 14.85 42.98
C ASN A 91 35.94 15.82 42.21
N ASN A 92 36.45 15.38 41.05
CA ASN A 92 37.39 16.12 40.19
C ASN A 92 38.78 16.49 40.79
N ASN A 93 39.13 15.99 41.99
CA ASN A 93 40.46 16.21 42.56
C ASN A 93 41.51 15.36 41.82
N LYS A 94 42.61 15.99 41.38
CA LYS A 94 43.72 15.31 40.69
C LYS A 94 44.63 14.48 41.62
N THR A 95 44.53 14.74 42.92
CA THR A 95 45.31 14.13 44.01
C THR A 95 44.36 13.77 45.14
N VAL A 96 44.49 12.58 45.71
CA VAL A 96 43.65 12.10 46.82
C VAL A 96 44.51 11.53 47.94
N THR A 97 43.95 11.47 49.15
CA THR A 97 44.56 10.75 50.27
C THR A 97 43.98 9.34 50.33
N LEU A 98 44.84 8.33 50.21
CA LEU A 98 44.48 6.92 50.32
C LEU A 98 44.89 6.40 51.68
N LYS A 99 44.05 5.61 52.34
CA LYS A 99 44.40 4.88 53.57
C LYS A 99 44.10 3.40 53.41
N THR A 100 45.13 2.59 53.64
CA THR A 100 45.11 1.13 53.45
C THR A 100 44.63 0.40 54.71
N TYR A 101 44.35 -0.90 54.61
CA TYR A 101 43.72 -1.70 55.67
C TYR A 101 44.51 -1.75 56.99
N ASP A 102 45.83 -1.57 56.96
CA ASP A 102 46.71 -1.53 58.13
C ASP A 102 46.73 -0.15 58.83
N GLY A 103 46.03 0.83 58.25
CA GLY A 103 45.93 2.20 58.73
C GLY A 103 46.95 3.17 58.13
N LYS A 104 47.85 2.74 57.23
CA LYS A 104 48.83 3.63 56.58
C LYS A 104 48.22 4.48 55.48
N THR A 105 48.69 5.73 55.43
CA THR A 105 48.18 6.77 54.55
C THR A 105 49.19 7.15 53.46
N TYR A 106 48.72 7.27 52.23
CA TYR A 106 49.48 7.58 51.02
C TYR A 106 48.83 8.75 50.26
N GLN A 107 49.58 9.40 49.36
CA GLN A 107 49.02 10.31 48.36
C GLN A 107 48.91 9.57 47.03
N GLY A 108 47.72 9.55 46.46
CA GLY A 108 47.44 8.97 45.15
C GLY A 108 47.17 10.03 44.09
N THR A 109 47.58 9.77 42.85
CA THR A 109 47.36 10.63 41.67
C THR A 109 46.55 9.91 40.62
N LEU A 110 45.68 10.63 39.90
CA LEU A 110 44.97 10.04 38.76
C LEU A 110 45.97 9.60 37.68
N VAL A 111 45.75 8.39 37.15
CA VAL A 111 46.51 7.88 36.03
C VAL A 111 46.15 8.63 34.74
N ASN A 112 47.13 8.88 33.88
CA ASN A 112 46.96 9.68 32.67
C ASN A 112 46.00 9.02 31.65
N ASN A 113 44.99 9.75 31.19
CA ASN A 113 44.03 9.31 30.15
C ASN A 113 44.71 8.79 28.87
N SER A 114 45.96 9.19 28.58
CA SER A 114 46.73 8.63 27.46
C SER A 114 47.02 7.13 27.58
N LEU A 115 46.88 6.54 28.78
CA LEU A 115 47.15 5.13 29.10
C LEU A 115 45.87 4.29 29.34
N ILE A 116 44.74 4.93 29.69
CA ILE A 116 43.47 4.26 30.05
C ILE A 116 42.30 4.66 29.11
N GLY A 117 42.56 5.50 28.10
CA GLY A 117 41.52 6.06 27.24
C GLY A 117 40.68 7.12 27.97
N SER A 118 39.63 7.61 27.31
CA SER A 118 38.69 8.60 27.85
C SER A 118 37.63 7.99 28.78
N ILE A 119 37.96 6.91 29.52
CA ILE A 119 36.97 6.17 30.30
C ILE A 119 36.24 7.06 31.32
N SER A 120 36.93 8.05 31.90
CA SER A 120 36.38 9.02 32.86
C SER A 120 35.34 9.98 32.29
N ASP A 121 35.25 10.07 30.96
CA ASP A 121 34.42 11.05 30.27
C ASP A 121 33.01 10.47 30.00
N ASP A 122 32.95 9.14 29.79
CA ASP A 122 31.72 8.37 29.53
C ASP A 122 31.25 7.55 30.75
N TYR A 123 32.16 7.20 31.67
CA TYR A 123 31.93 6.30 32.80
C TYR A 123 32.31 6.93 34.15
N ASP A 124 31.55 6.61 35.19
CA ASP A 124 31.84 7.02 36.58
C ASP A 124 32.90 6.10 37.20
N LEU A 125 34.07 6.05 36.55
CA LEU A 125 35.17 5.16 36.86
C LEU A 125 36.52 5.87 36.63
N VAL A 126 37.42 5.79 37.62
CA VAL A 126 38.77 6.37 37.55
C VAL A 126 39.80 5.43 38.18
N VAL A 127 41.04 5.52 37.69
CA VAL A 127 42.18 4.79 38.23
C VAL A 127 43.16 5.77 38.85
N ILE A 128 43.63 5.42 40.05
CA ILE A 128 44.55 6.21 40.87
C ILE A 128 45.80 5.37 41.10
N GLU A 129 46.98 5.95 40.91
CA GLU A 129 48.26 5.31 41.26
C GLU A 129 48.84 5.90 42.56
N PHE A 130 49.49 5.05 43.36
CA PHE A 130 50.31 5.49 44.50
C PHE A 130 51.51 4.56 44.67
N THR A 131 52.55 5.00 45.40
CA THR A 131 53.76 4.19 45.63
C THR A 131 53.92 3.77 47.08
N SER A 132 54.41 2.54 47.29
CA SER A 132 54.64 1.96 48.61
C SER A 132 55.82 0.98 48.59
N GLU A 133 56.70 1.06 49.58
CA GLU A 133 57.72 0.02 49.85
C GLU A 133 57.15 -1.17 50.65
N GLN A 134 55.93 -1.04 51.18
CA GLN A 134 55.19 -2.15 51.78
C GLN A 134 54.37 -2.88 50.72
N GLU A 135 54.40 -4.20 50.82
CA GLU A 135 53.64 -5.14 50.02
C GLU A 135 52.16 -5.17 50.44
N TYR A 136 51.26 -5.05 49.44
CA TYR A 136 49.81 -5.16 49.59
C TYR A 136 49.26 -6.18 48.59
N THR A 137 48.23 -6.93 49.01
CA THR A 137 47.50 -7.90 48.18
C THR A 137 46.77 -7.20 47.04
N VAL A 138 46.76 -7.83 45.86
CA VAL A 138 46.01 -7.38 44.67
C VAL A 138 45.29 -8.59 44.02
N PRO A 139 44.10 -8.42 43.40
CA PRO A 139 43.25 -9.52 42.92
C PRO A 139 43.56 -9.98 41.47
N THR A 140 44.77 -9.76 40.95
CA THR A 140 45.04 -9.77 39.50
C THR A 140 44.92 -11.10 38.77
N GLU A 141 44.97 -12.24 39.47
CA GLU A 141 44.83 -13.57 38.86
C GLU A 141 43.36 -14.04 38.79
N ASP A 142 42.47 -13.38 39.55
CA ASP A 142 41.12 -13.83 39.86
C ASP A 142 40.09 -12.76 39.46
N ILE A 143 39.91 -12.51 38.15
CA ILE A 143 38.94 -11.54 37.62
C ILE A 143 37.84 -12.27 36.84
N SER A 144 36.58 -11.98 37.18
CA SER A 144 35.42 -12.75 36.69
C SER A 144 34.28 -11.85 36.20
N THR A 145 33.36 -12.42 35.42
CA THR A 145 32.17 -11.71 34.94
C THR A 145 31.03 -11.81 35.93
N ALA A 146 30.20 -10.77 36.03
CA ALA A 146 28.98 -10.81 36.83
C ALA A 146 27.96 -11.77 36.18
N SER A 147 27.64 -12.86 36.86
CA SER A 147 26.67 -13.86 36.42
C SER A 147 25.41 -13.82 37.30
N GLN A 148 24.23 -14.07 36.73
CA GLN A 148 22.96 -13.97 37.45
C GLN A 148 22.84 -15.06 38.53
N ASP A 149 22.26 -14.71 39.67
CA ASP A 149 22.09 -15.53 40.88
C ASP A 149 23.39 -15.96 41.61
N PHE A 150 24.57 -15.46 41.20
CA PHE A 150 25.83 -15.75 41.90
C PHE A 150 25.93 -15.01 43.26
N PRO A 151 26.32 -15.68 44.36
CA PRO A 151 26.63 -15.04 45.63
C PRO A 151 27.83 -14.10 45.54
N VAL A 152 27.73 -12.93 46.16
CA VAL A 152 28.78 -11.89 46.18
C VAL A 152 28.88 -11.18 47.52
N ILE A 153 30.07 -10.71 47.85
CA ILE A 153 30.28 -9.72 48.91
C ILE A 153 30.61 -8.34 48.32
N ALA A 154 30.15 -7.30 49.01
CA ALA A 154 30.41 -5.90 48.71
C ALA A 154 31.07 -5.26 49.94
N ALA A 155 32.29 -4.76 49.78
CA ALA A 155 33.09 -4.17 50.85
C ALA A 155 33.47 -2.70 50.60
N GLY A 156 33.63 -1.92 51.67
CA GLY A 156 33.94 -0.49 51.59
C GLY A 156 33.97 0.20 52.95
N TYR A 157 34.45 1.44 52.99
CA TYR A 157 34.46 2.29 54.18
C TYR A 157 33.20 3.15 54.27
N VAL A 158 32.54 3.18 55.42
CA VAL A 158 31.36 4.04 55.64
C VAL A 158 31.82 5.48 55.86
N ALA A 159 31.26 6.44 55.11
CA ALA A 159 31.72 7.83 55.12
C ALA A 159 31.60 8.49 56.51
N GLU A 160 30.47 8.25 57.20
CA GLU A 160 30.15 8.85 58.50
C GLU A 160 31.07 8.36 59.64
N THR A 161 31.30 7.05 59.75
CA THR A 161 32.08 6.46 60.85
C THR A 161 33.56 6.26 60.50
N GLY A 162 33.88 6.03 59.23
CA GLY A 162 35.21 5.59 58.80
C GLY A 162 35.52 4.13 59.06
N GLU A 163 34.51 3.35 59.44
CA GLU A 163 34.65 1.93 59.68
C GLU A 163 34.53 1.16 58.36
N TYR A 164 35.34 0.11 58.24
CA TYR A 164 35.24 -0.85 57.16
C TYR A 164 33.97 -1.70 57.36
N LEU A 165 33.16 -1.82 56.31
CA LEU A 165 31.94 -2.59 56.26
C LEU A 165 32.01 -3.57 55.08
N VAL A 166 31.58 -4.80 55.33
CA VAL A 166 31.38 -5.85 54.32
C VAL A 166 29.97 -6.38 54.45
N THR A 167 29.33 -6.67 53.31
CA THR A 167 27.94 -7.13 53.23
C THR A 167 27.81 -8.26 52.23
N GLU A 168 27.05 -9.30 52.55
CA GLU A 168 26.74 -10.41 51.65
C GLU A 168 25.46 -10.14 50.82
N GLY A 169 25.33 -10.87 49.71
CA GLY A 169 24.16 -10.86 48.84
C GLY A 169 24.42 -11.65 47.57
N LYS A 170 23.72 -11.34 46.48
CA LYS A 170 23.89 -11.97 45.17
C LYS A 170 23.61 -11.00 44.03
N VAL A 171 24.15 -11.29 42.84
CA VAL A 171 23.76 -10.63 41.59
C VAL A 171 22.37 -11.10 41.19
N THR A 172 21.47 -10.19 40.83
CA THR A 172 20.11 -10.53 40.35
C THR A 172 19.77 -9.94 38.98
N HIS A 173 20.51 -8.92 38.52
CA HIS A 173 20.34 -8.32 37.20
C HIS A 173 21.70 -8.18 36.51
N ASN A 174 21.75 -8.50 35.23
CA ASN A 174 22.85 -8.20 34.32
C ASN A 174 22.21 -7.60 33.06
N LEU A 175 22.49 -6.34 32.76
CA LEU A 175 21.82 -5.60 31.69
C LEU A 175 22.52 -5.82 30.35
N THR A 176 21.73 -6.09 29.32
CA THR A 176 22.20 -6.09 27.91
C THR A 176 22.60 -4.70 27.41
N LYS A 177 22.05 -3.64 28.03
CA LYS A 177 22.42 -2.23 27.85
C LYS A 177 22.75 -1.60 29.20
N SER A 178 23.97 -1.11 29.39
CA SER A 178 24.35 -0.40 30.62
C SER A 178 23.55 0.88 30.79
N PHE A 179 23.39 1.33 32.04
CA PHE A 179 23.05 2.72 32.30
C PHE A 179 24.22 3.62 31.93
N LYS A 180 23.87 4.86 31.55
CA LYS A 180 24.81 5.98 31.47
C LYS A 180 25.68 6.01 32.73
N GLU A 181 26.97 6.28 32.54
CA GLU A 181 28.05 6.18 33.56
C GLU A 181 28.55 4.75 33.88
N GLY A 182 28.04 3.69 33.25
CA GLY A 182 28.66 2.34 33.25
C GLY A 182 28.09 1.30 34.20
N TYR A 183 26.98 1.62 34.83
CA TYR A 183 26.29 0.73 35.75
C TYR A 183 25.56 -0.36 34.97
N ASN A 184 25.99 -1.61 35.12
CA ASN A 184 25.55 -2.71 34.25
C ASN A 184 24.93 -3.90 35.00
N PHE A 185 25.36 -4.18 36.24
CA PHE A 185 24.81 -5.30 37.03
C PHE A 185 24.26 -4.83 38.39
N GLY A 186 23.15 -5.45 38.79
CA GLY A 186 22.43 -5.18 40.03
C GLY A 186 22.60 -6.33 41.02
N TYR A 187 22.88 -6.00 42.28
CA TYR A 187 23.13 -6.95 43.37
C TYR A 187 22.43 -6.54 44.68
N THR A 188 22.09 -7.53 45.52
CA THR A 188 21.20 -7.33 46.69
C THR A 188 21.88 -6.76 47.94
N ASN A 189 23.18 -6.47 47.89
CA ASN A 189 23.97 -6.11 49.08
C ASN A 189 23.64 -4.67 49.54
N ASN A 190 23.52 -4.48 50.86
CA ASN A 190 23.06 -3.24 51.49
C ASN A 190 24.23 -2.27 51.75
N ILE A 191 24.80 -1.72 50.68
CA ILE A 191 25.91 -0.76 50.76
C ILE A 191 25.51 0.57 51.41
N LYS A 192 26.47 1.25 52.02
CA LYS A 192 26.30 2.56 52.68
C LYS A 192 27.05 3.67 51.93
N GLN A 193 26.66 4.92 52.18
CA GLN A 193 27.38 6.08 51.69
C GLN A 193 28.86 5.99 52.10
N GLY A 194 29.76 6.14 51.13
CA GLY A 194 31.20 5.95 51.28
C GLY A 194 31.72 4.60 50.75
N MET A 195 30.89 3.56 50.64
CA MET A 195 31.34 2.25 50.13
C MET A 195 31.61 2.23 48.61
N SER A 196 31.13 3.22 47.87
CA SER A 196 31.36 3.38 46.43
C SER A 196 32.87 3.38 46.12
N GLY A 197 33.26 2.65 45.09
CA GLY A 197 34.65 2.36 44.71
C GLY A 197 35.29 1.15 45.38
N GLY A 198 34.70 0.61 46.45
CA GLY A 198 35.16 -0.62 47.09
C GLY A 198 34.78 -1.88 46.29
N PRO A 199 35.40 -3.04 46.57
CA PRO A 199 35.31 -4.23 45.72
C PRO A 199 33.96 -4.94 45.86
N ILE A 200 33.56 -5.58 44.76
CA ILE A 200 32.55 -6.64 44.72
C ILE A 200 33.25 -7.94 44.31
N LEU A 201 33.27 -8.91 45.22
CA LEU A 201 33.90 -10.23 45.01
C LEU A 201 32.83 -11.32 44.96
N ASN A 202 33.03 -12.36 44.15
CA ASN A 202 32.19 -13.55 44.20
C ASN A 202 32.62 -14.53 45.31
N SER A 203 31.90 -15.64 45.47
CA SER A 203 32.18 -16.66 46.50
C SER A 203 33.56 -17.34 46.41
N MET A 204 34.29 -17.21 45.29
CA MET A 204 35.64 -17.73 45.11
C MET A 204 36.73 -16.69 45.44
N GLY A 205 36.34 -15.43 45.67
CA GLY A 205 37.26 -14.30 45.88
C GLY A 205 37.55 -13.50 44.61
N GLU A 206 37.01 -13.90 43.46
CA GLU A 206 37.26 -13.23 42.19
C GLU A 206 36.60 -11.84 42.15
N LEU A 207 37.34 -10.83 41.68
CA LEU A 207 36.82 -9.47 41.51
C LEU A 207 35.90 -9.43 40.28
N ILE A 208 34.64 -9.03 40.48
CA ILE A 208 33.65 -8.86 39.40
C ILE A 208 33.35 -7.41 39.05
N GLY A 209 33.66 -6.47 39.96
CA GLY A 209 33.41 -5.05 39.77
C GLY A 209 33.60 -4.23 41.04
N ILE A 210 33.18 -2.97 40.99
CA ILE A 210 33.20 -2.06 42.14
C ILE A 210 31.80 -1.61 42.54
N ASN A 211 31.64 -1.34 43.84
CA ASN A 211 30.45 -0.75 44.43
C ASN A 211 30.17 0.62 43.82
N GLY A 212 28.93 0.83 43.38
CA GLY A 212 28.53 2.02 42.65
C GLY A 212 27.44 2.81 43.37
N ARG A 213 26.24 2.78 42.78
CA ARG A 213 25.03 3.44 43.29
C ARG A 213 24.28 2.49 44.23
N SER A 214 23.86 2.97 45.40
CA SER A 214 23.03 2.19 46.32
C SER A 214 21.58 2.07 45.83
N ALA A 215 20.86 1.07 46.35
CA ALA A 215 19.41 1.06 46.28
C ALA A 215 18.80 2.40 46.81
N HIS A 216 17.71 2.84 46.18
CA HIS A 216 16.88 4.01 46.53
C HIS A 216 17.45 5.44 46.28
N PRO A 217 17.67 5.86 45.01
CA PRO A 217 17.71 7.28 44.69
C PRO A 217 16.33 7.94 44.86
N ILE A 218 16.28 9.18 45.36
CA ILE A 218 15.03 9.94 45.60
C ILE A 218 14.39 10.44 44.29
N LEU A 219 15.14 10.44 43.17
CA LEU A 219 14.73 10.96 41.86
C LEU A 219 15.03 9.95 40.74
N ASN A 220 14.17 9.86 39.71
CA ASN A 220 14.33 8.93 38.58
C ASN A 220 15.52 9.24 37.66
N ILE A 221 16.20 10.39 37.85
CA ILE A 221 17.20 10.96 36.93
C ILE A 221 18.42 10.02 36.71
N GLY A 222 18.64 9.05 37.61
CA GLY A 222 19.73 8.09 37.48
C GLY A 222 19.49 6.91 36.53
N TYR A 223 18.23 6.59 36.16
CA TYR A 223 17.90 5.42 35.34
C TYR A 223 17.73 5.83 33.86
N VAL A 224 18.86 5.96 33.16
CA VAL A 224 18.92 6.28 31.74
C VAL A 224 19.98 5.37 31.10
N TYR A 225 19.64 4.67 30.02
CA TYR A 225 20.56 3.82 29.27
C TYR A 225 21.59 4.67 28.48
N GLU A 226 22.67 4.04 28.00
CA GLU A 226 23.70 4.72 27.20
C GLU A 226 23.15 5.41 25.92
N ASP A 227 22.06 4.91 25.35
CA ASP A 227 21.36 5.48 24.18
C ASP A 227 20.39 6.65 24.52
N GLY A 228 20.27 7.01 25.80
CA GLY A 228 19.37 8.07 26.27
C GLY A 228 17.93 7.62 26.54
N ALA A 229 17.57 6.36 26.26
CA ALA A 229 16.28 5.82 26.66
C ALA A 229 16.18 5.66 28.18
N SER A 230 14.96 5.76 28.72
CA SER A 230 14.68 5.47 30.13
C SER A 230 13.96 4.11 30.26
N PRO A 231 14.22 3.31 31.30
CA PRO A 231 13.42 2.11 31.56
C PRO A 231 11.97 2.46 31.91
N THR A 232 11.09 1.48 31.83
CA THR A 232 9.68 1.58 32.26
C THR A 232 9.54 1.85 33.76
N ASP A 233 8.38 2.37 34.19
CA ASP A 233 8.11 2.61 35.61
C ASP A 233 8.09 1.30 36.43
N GLU A 234 7.74 0.17 35.80
CA GLU A 234 7.86 -1.18 36.37
C GLU A 234 9.32 -1.60 36.55
N GLU A 235 10.17 -1.49 35.53
CA GLU A 235 11.61 -1.78 35.63
C GLU A 235 12.29 -0.88 36.66
N ILE A 236 11.95 0.41 36.72
CA ILE A 236 12.47 1.35 37.73
C ILE A 236 12.08 0.90 39.15
N GLN A 237 10.91 0.29 39.36
CA GLN A 237 10.53 -0.25 40.68
C GLN A 237 11.37 -1.48 41.09
N GLU A 238 11.76 -2.31 40.13
CA GLU A 238 12.66 -3.46 40.33
C GLU A 238 14.10 -3.00 40.58
N TYR A 239 14.63 -2.11 39.72
CA TYR A 239 15.99 -1.57 39.80
C TYR A 239 16.26 -0.74 41.07
N ARG A 240 15.20 -0.34 41.80
CA ARG A 240 15.29 0.31 43.12
C ARG A 240 15.49 -0.67 44.28
N GLN A 241 15.32 -1.99 44.08
CA GLN A 241 15.50 -3.01 45.13
C GLN A 241 16.96 -3.47 45.28
N VAL A 242 17.84 -3.04 44.37
CA VAL A 242 19.23 -3.50 44.28
C VAL A 242 20.21 -2.33 44.25
N SER A 243 21.43 -2.60 44.70
CA SER A 243 22.59 -1.74 44.47
C SER A 243 23.19 -2.05 43.10
N TRP A 244 23.85 -1.08 42.48
CA TRP A 244 24.38 -1.17 41.12
C TRP A 244 25.90 -1.08 41.09
N GLY A 245 26.51 -1.95 40.29
CA GLY A 245 27.96 -2.07 40.16
C GLY A 245 28.44 -1.73 38.75
N ILE A 246 29.68 -1.26 38.67
CA ILE A 246 30.41 -1.14 37.40
C ILE A 246 31.25 -2.42 37.25
N PRO A 247 31.07 -3.22 36.18
CA PRO A 247 31.89 -4.40 35.92
C PRO A 247 33.36 -4.04 35.83
N ILE A 248 34.22 -4.92 36.35
CA ILE A 248 35.66 -4.79 36.16
C ILE A 248 36.05 -4.85 34.67
N ASN A 249 35.29 -5.61 33.87
CA ASN A 249 35.45 -5.68 32.41
C ASN A 249 35.24 -4.33 31.71
N THR A 250 34.52 -3.38 32.33
CA THR A 250 34.41 -2.01 31.80
C THR A 250 35.78 -1.36 31.76
N LEU A 251 36.59 -1.45 32.83
CA LEU A 251 37.98 -0.95 32.79
C LEU A 251 38.83 -1.72 31.78
N LEU A 252 38.74 -3.05 31.77
CA LEU A 252 39.51 -3.90 30.85
C LEU A 252 39.15 -3.68 29.37
N THR A 253 38.06 -2.94 29.07
CA THR A 253 37.64 -2.56 27.71
C THR A 253 38.29 -1.26 27.21
N TYR A 254 38.81 -0.40 28.09
CA TYR A 254 39.43 0.89 27.70
C TYR A 254 40.90 1.02 28.07
N ILE A 255 41.40 0.20 29.00
CA ILE A 255 42.84 0.09 29.27
C ILE A 255 43.61 -0.28 27.99
N LYS A 256 44.76 0.35 27.78
CA LYS A 256 45.67 0.03 26.69
C LYS A 256 46.57 -1.15 27.03
N ASP A 257 46.92 -1.93 26.02
CA ASP A 257 47.78 -3.11 26.13
C ASP A 257 49.10 -2.79 26.84
N GLU A 258 49.72 -1.64 26.55
CA GLU A 258 50.93 -1.14 27.22
C GLU A 258 50.78 -1.13 28.76
N MET A 259 49.63 -0.69 29.27
CA MET A 259 49.35 -0.63 30.69
C MET A 259 48.85 -1.96 31.25
N ALA A 260 48.01 -2.69 30.50
CA ALA A 260 47.55 -4.01 30.91
C ALA A 260 48.74 -4.97 31.10
N ILE A 261 49.70 -4.98 30.17
CA ILE A 261 50.95 -5.74 30.26
C ILE A 261 51.81 -5.24 31.43
N ALA A 262 52.01 -3.92 31.57
CA ALA A 262 52.87 -3.35 32.61
C ALA A 262 52.37 -3.64 34.04
N TYR A 263 51.05 -3.82 34.22
CA TYR A 263 50.41 -4.15 35.48
C TYR A 263 49.85 -5.59 35.51
N ASN A 264 50.29 -6.47 34.61
CA ASN A 264 49.89 -7.88 34.54
C ASN A 264 48.36 -8.12 34.69
N LEU A 265 47.56 -7.23 34.09
CA LEU A 265 46.10 -7.32 34.07
C LEU A 265 45.67 -8.25 32.93
N PRO A 266 44.53 -8.96 33.06
CA PRO A 266 44.02 -9.82 32.01
C PRO A 266 43.82 -9.04 30.70
N LEU A 267 44.52 -9.48 29.64
CA LEU A 267 44.23 -9.03 28.29
C LEU A 267 42.85 -9.58 27.88
N PRO A 268 41.98 -8.79 27.24
CA PRO A 268 40.72 -9.28 26.68
C PRO A 268 40.99 -10.47 25.74
N GLN A 269 40.17 -11.53 25.81
CA GLN A 269 40.40 -12.72 24.98
C GLN A 269 40.20 -12.42 23.49
N ASP A 270 41.27 -12.58 22.72
CA ASP A 270 41.22 -12.69 21.27
C ASP A 270 40.60 -14.04 20.86
N VAL A 271 39.42 -14.00 20.24
CA VAL A 271 38.83 -15.17 19.57
C VAL A 271 39.07 -15.01 18.07
N ALA A 272 40.10 -15.68 17.56
CA ALA A 272 40.52 -15.63 16.16
C ALA A 272 39.77 -16.63 15.24
N SER A 273 39.01 -17.57 15.81
CA SER A 273 38.34 -18.62 15.04
C SER A 273 36.89 -18.24 14.66
N VAL A 274 36.52 -18.56 13.42
CA VAL A 274 35.11 -18.60 13.01
C VAL A 274 34.41 -19.69 13.82
N GLY A 275 33.37 -19.32 14.57
CA GLY A 275 32.48 -20.29 15.20
C GLY A 275 31.78 -21.10 14.12
N ILE A 276 32.10 -22.39 14.01
CA ILE A 276 31.39 -23.32 13.12
C ILE A 276 29.98 -23.48 13.70
N PRO A 277 28.90 -23.10 12.98
CA PRO A 277 27.56 -23.22 13.51
C PRO A 277 27.20 -24.70 13.70
N THR A 278 26.86 -25.11 14.93
CA THR A 278 26.32 -26.45 15.19
C THR A 278 24.83 -26.49 14.85
N TYR A 279 24.51 -26.89 13.62
CA TYR A 279 23.14 -27.05 13.18
C TYR A 279 22.46 -28.28 13.82
N THR A 280 21.13 -28.23 13.92
CA THR A 280 20.29 -29.33 14.40
C THR A 280 19.06 -29.50 13.51
N GLY A 281 18.39 -30.65 13.58
CA GLY A 281 17.19 -30.94 12.78
C GLY A 281 17.46 -30.87 11.28
N TYR A 282 16.51 -30.31 10.52
CA TYR A 282 16.56 -30.30 9.06
C TYR A 282 17.81 -29.62 8.46
N ILE A 283 18.38 -28.63 9.14
CA ILE A 283 19.58 -27.94 8.63
C ILE A 283 20.83 -28.82 8.74
N ALA A 284 20.93 -29.64 9.79
CA ALA A 284 21.98 -30.65 9.90
C ALA A 284 21.86 -31.72 8.80
N GLU A 285 20.64 -32.11 8.42
CA GLU A 285 20.41 -33.03 7.29
C GLU A 285 20.87 -32.42 5.96
N LEU A 286 20.63 -31.12 5.74
CA LEU A 286 21.10 -30.40 4.55
C LEU A 286 22.63 -30.27 4.52
N GLU A 287 23.26 -30.01 5.68
CA GLU A 287 24.71 -29.93 5.81
C GLU A 287 25.38 -31.30 5.59
N GLU A 288 24.90 -32.37 6.25
CA GLU A 288 25.41 -33.73 6.05
C GLU A 288 25.29 -34.15 4.58
N LYS A 289 24.14 -33.85 3.95
CA LYS A 289 23.93 -34.08 2.51
C LYS A 289 24.98 -33.35 1.66
N ALA A 290 25.32 -32.09 1.98
CA ALA A 290 26.32 -31.32 1.26
C ALA A 290 27.75 -31.86 1.45
N GLN A 291 28.12 -32.22 2.69
CA GLN A 291 29.43 -32.81 2.99
C GLN A 291 29.71 -34.06 2.15
N GLN A 292 28.70 -34.88 1.85
CA GLN A 292 28.86 -36.12 1.10
C GLN A 292 29.33 -35.96 -0.36
N PHE A 293 29.14 -34.79 -0.99
CA PHE A 293 29.52 -34.53 -2.39
C PHE A 293 30.40 -33.29 -2.62
N VAL A 294 30.63 -32.44 -1.62
CA VAL A 294 31.57 -31.32 -1.71
C VAL A 294 32.98 -31.80 -1.33
N VAL A 295 33.98 -31.42 -2.12
CA VAL A 295 35.39 -31.80 -1.93
C VAL A 295 36.26 -30.56 -1.71
N LYS A 296 37.32 -30.68 -0.92
CA LYS A 296 38.37 -29.65 -0.80
C LYS A 296 39.40 -29.86 -1.90
N ILE A 297 39.87 -28.77 -2.50
CA ILE A 297 40.93 -28.76 -3.51
C ILE A 297 42.09 -27.93 -2.94
N ASP A 298 43.24 -28.55 -2.69
CA ASP A 298 44.44 -27.87 -2.19
C ASP A 298 45.52 -27.82 -3.27
N SER A 299 46.12 -26.66 -3.51
CA SER A 299 47.22 -26.46 -4.45
C SER A 299 48.59 -26.52 -3.76
N SER A 300 49.58 -27.04 -4.48
CA SER A 300 51.01 -26.95 -4.14
C SER A 300 51.53 -25.52 -3.93
N SER A 301 50.84 -24.48 -4.40
CA SER A 301 51.13 -23.07 -4.09
C SER A 301 50.77 -22.64 -2.67
N LYS A 302 50.05 -23.51 -1.93
CA LYS A 302 49.26 -23.24 -0.71
C LYS A 302 47.93 -22.52 -0.96
N GLY A 303 47.52 -22.27 -2.20
CA GLY A 303 46.13 -21.91 -2.52
C GLY A 303 45.17 -23.06 -2.22
N ASN A 304 43.89 -22.75 -2.02
CA ASN A 304 42.86 -23.76 -1.87
C ASN A 304 41.53 -23.31 -2.51
N GLY A 305 40.67 -24.29 -2.74
CA GLY A 305 39.32 -24.13 -3.25
C GLY A 305 38.44 -25.31 -2.82
N SER A 306 37.27 -25.38 -3.42
CA SER A 306 36.25 -26.40 -3.21
C SER A 306 35.75 -26.94 -4.56
N GLY A 307 35.03 -28.06 -4.57
CA GLY A 307 34.42 -28.63 -5.77
C GLY A 307 33.20 -29.48 -5.45
N VAL A 308 32.36 -29.72 -6.46
CA VAL A 308 31.09 -30.46 -6.34
C VAL A 308 31.13 -31.72 -7.20
N ILE A 309 30.92 -32.91 -6.63
CA ILE A 309 30.80 -34.16 -7.40
C ILE A 309 29.46 -34.18 -8.15
N ILE A 310 29.49 -34.10 -9.48
CA ILE A 310 28.30 -33.99 -10.34
C ILE A 310 27.95 -35.27 -11.13
N ALA A 311 28.88 -36.22 -11.24
CA ALA A 311 28.63 -37.51 -11.89
C ALA A 311 29.64 -38.60 -11.45
N LYS A 312 29.20 -39.87 -11.50
CA LYS A 312 30.04 -41.06 -11.32
C LYS A 312 29.85 -42.05 -12.48
N GLN A 313 30.94 -42.52 -13.07
CA GLN A 313 30.94 -43.58 -14.08
C GLN A 313 31.96 -44.67 -13.70
N GLY A 314 31.47 -45.81 -13.22
CA GLY A 314 32.34 -46.83 -12.63
C GLY A 314 33.03 -46.29 -11.37
N ASN A 315 34.36 -46.26 -11.38
CA ASN A 315 35.19 -45.69 -10.32
C ASN A 315 35.60 -44.23 -10.58
N VAL A 316 35.23 -43.66 -11.74
CA VAL A 316 35.59 -42.29 -12.13
C VAL A 316 34.51 -41.33 -11.65
N TYR A 317 34.89 -40.34 -10.84
CA TYR A 317 34.05 -39.22 -10.43
C TYR A 317 34.37 -38.00 -11.28
N THR A 318 33.34 -37.21 -11.62
CA THR A 318 33.48 -35.91 -12.28
C THR A 318 33.10 -34.81 -11.30
N VAL A 319 33.98 -33.82 -11.15
CA VAL A 319 33.82 -32.69 -10.24
C VAL A 319 33.68 -31.40 -11.05
N LEU A 320 32.75 -30.54 -10.64
CA LEU A 320 32.58 -29.17 -11.13
C LEU A 320 33.15 -28.20 -10.08
N THR A 321 33.90 -27.19 -10.52
CA THR A 321 34.53 -26.18 -9.67
C THR A 321 34.64 -24.84 -10.43
N ALA A 322 35.02 -23.77 -9.73
CA ALA A 322 35.37 -22.50 -10.38
C ALA A 322 36.70 -22.64 -11.14
N ASP A 323 36.86 -21.94 -12.25
CA ASP A 323 38.03 -22.09 -13.12
C ASP A 323 39.32 -21.62 -12.46
N HIS A 324 39.28 -20.49 -11.75
CA HIS A 324 40.42 -19.94 -11.03
C HIS A 324 40.97 -20.83 -9.91
N VAL A 325 40.19 -21.81 -9.41
CA VAL A 325 40.66 -22.82 -8.43
C VAL A 325 41.70 -23.77 -9.05
N LEU A 326 41.64 -23.98 -10.37
CA LEU A 326 42.54 -24.85 -11.13
C LEU A 326 43.42 -24.05 -12.12
N CYS A 327 43.41 -22.72 -12.03
CA CYS A 327 44.14 -21.81 -12.89
C CYS A 327 44.72 -20.63 -12.10
N GLU A 328 45.78 -20.90 -11.35
CA GLU A 328 46.51 -19.85 -10.66
C GLU A 328 47.29 -18.95 -11.63
N LYS A 329 47.34 -17.65 -11.29
CA LYS A 329 47.99 -16.59 -12.07
C LYS A 329 48.90 -15.79 -11.14
N THR A 330 49.84 -15.01 -11.69
CA THR A 330 50.65 -14.11 -10.86
C THR A 330 49.78 -13.00 -10.28
N LYS A 331 50.13 -12.46 -9.10
CA LYS A 331 49.30 -11.48 -8.38
C LYS A 331 48.90 -10.22 -9.17
N ASP A 332 49.68 -9.86 -10.19
CA ASP A 332 49.46 -8.71 -11.06
C ASP A 332 49.00 -9.10 -12.49
N ALA A 333 48.55 -10.34 -12.69
CA ALA A 333 48.08 -10.80 -14.00
C ALA A 333 46.63 -10.37 -14.27
N ILE A 334 46.41 -9.81 -15.46
CA ILE A 334 45.06 -9.53 -15.98
C ILE A 334 44.24 -10.83 -16.14
N ALA A 335 42.92 -10.72 -16.12
CA ALA A 335 42.01 -11.87 -16.15
C ALA A 335 42.23 -12.81 -17.36
N SER A 336 42.68 -12.29 -18.51
CA SER A 336 42.98 -13.05 -19.73
C SER A 336 44.38 -13.70 -19.77
N ALA A 337 45.21 -13.55 -18.73
CA ALA A 337 46.52 -14.18 -18.67
C ALA A 337 46.44 -15.72 -18.58
N PRO A 338 47.39 -16.46 -19.17
CA PRO A 338 47.46 -17.92 -19.07
C PRO A 338 47.76 -18.37 -17.63
N CYS A 339 47.34 -19.59 -17.29
CA CYS A 339 47.63 -20.18 -15.99
C CYS A 339 49.12 -20.48 -15.83
N ILE A 340 49.58 -20.55 -14.59
CA ILE A 340 50.92 -21.02 -14.25
C ILE A 340 50.91 -22.55 -14.23
N GLU A 341 51.41 -23.19 -15.29
CA GLU A 341 51.46 -24.66 -15.48
C GLU A 341 52.44 -25.42 -14.55
N GLN A 342 52.79 -24.86 -13.38
CA GLN A 342 53.78 -25.46 -12.45
C GLN A 342 53.18 -25.99 -11.15
N PHE A 343 51.87 -25.78 -10.92
CA PHE A 343 51.20 -26.15 -9.68
C PHE A 343 50.38 -27.42 -9.86
N SER A 344 50.62 -28.40 -8.98
CA SER A 344 49.79 -29.59 -8.85
C SER A 344 48.72 -29.42 -7.77
N TYR A 345 47.63 -30.15 -7.94
CA TYR A 345 46.43 -30.07 -7.10
C TYR A 345 46.13 -31.41 -6.41
N THR A 346 45.59 -31.33 -5.20
CA THR A 346 45.12 -32.49 -4.44
C THR A 346 43.68 -32.30 -4.02
N ILE A 347 42.94 -33.41 -3.94
CA ILE A 347 41.50 -33.46 -3.65
C ILE A 347 41.32 -34.20 -2.33
N THR A 348 40.69 -33.57 -1.34
CA THR A 348 40.33 -34.21 -0.08
C THR A 348 38.81 -34.39 0.00
N THR A 349 38.37 -35.64 0.14
CA THR A 349 36.95 -36.03 0.27
C THR A 349 36.49 -36.01 1.73
N HIS A 350 35.18 -36.09 1.98
CA HIS A 350 34.58 -35.99 3.33
C HIS A 350 35.08 -37.03 4.35
N ASP A 351 35.62 -38.14 3.87
CA ASP A 351 36.26 -39.19 4.68
C ASP A 351 37.71 -38.85 5.09
N GLY A 352 38.16 -37.61 4.83
CA GLY A 352 39.51 -37.12 5.10
C GLY A 352 40.58 -37.66 4.15
N LYS A 353 40.23 -38.43 3.12
CA LYS A 353 41.21 -39.03 2.20
C LYS A 353 41.63 -38.05 1.11
N THR A 354 42.92 -37.75 1.04
CA THR A 354 43.52 -36.93 -0.01
C THR A 354 43.98 -37.77 -1.20
N ARG A 355 43.81 -37.26 -2.43
CA ARG A 355 44.23 -37.86 -3.71
C ARG A 355 44.86 -36.81 -4.60
N ASN A 356 45.80 -37.18 -5.47
CA ASN A 356 46.29 -36.27 -6.51
C ASN A 356 45.22 -36.12 -7.61
N LEU A 357 45.07 -34.90 -8.13
CA LEU A 357 44.24 -34.60 -9.28
C LEU A 357 45.00 -34.96 -10.57
N ASP A 358 44.35 -35.64 -11.52
CA ASP A 358 44.93 -35.86 -12.86
C ASP A 358 44.66 -34.64 -13.73
N GLU A 359 45.69 -33.79 -13.86
CA GLU A 359 45.64 -32.53 -14.61
C GLU A 359 45.22 -32.72 -16.08
N SER A 360 45.46 -33.90 -16.67
CA SER A 360 45.03 -34.20 -18.04
C SER A 360 43.52 -34.33 -18.20
N THR A 361 42.78 -34.43 -17.10
CA THR A 361 41.31 -34.49 -17.07
C THR A 361 40.64 -33.12 -16.96
N ILE A 362 41.40 -32.05 -16.69
CA ILE A 362 40.86 -30.69 -16.51
C ILE A 362 40.33 -30.16 -17.85
N ILE A 363 39.07 -29.73 -17.86
CA ILE A 363 38.43 -29.07 -18.99
C ILE A 363 37.89 -27.73 -18.52
N ARG A 364 38.54 -26.66 -19.00
CA ARG A 364 38.24 -25.24 -18.74
C ARG A 364 37.48 -24.65 -19.92
N GLN A 365 36.70 -23.57 -19.73
CA GLN A 365 35.98 -22.91 -20.82
C GLN A 365 36.24 -21.41 -20.87
N GLU A 366 36.61 -20.92 -22.06
CA GLU A 366 36.82 -19.49 -22.30
C GLU A 366 35.51 -18.69 -22.14
N GLY A 367 35.54 -17.64 -21.32
CA GLY A 367 34.44 -16.71 -21.07
C GLY A 367 33.54 -17.05 -19.87
N VAL A 368 33.75 -18.19 -19.19
CA VAL A 368 33.02 -18.58 -17.96
C VAL A 368 34.01 -19.15 -16.94
N ASP A 369 33.92 -18.71 -15.69
CA ASP A 369 34.80 -19.12 -14.58
C ASP A 369 34.38 -20.47 -13.99
N LEU A 370 34.22 -21.48 -14.86
CA LEU A 370 33.93 -22.88 -14.52
C LEU A 370 34.93 -23.83 -15.16
N ALA A 371 35.34 -24.84 -14.38
CA ALA A 371 36.13 -25.97 -14.84
C ALA A 371 35.52 -27.30 -14.35
N VAL A 372 35.75 -28.37 -15.11
CA VAL A 372 35.51 -29.75 -14.64
C VAL A 372 36.80 -30.54 -14.65
N PHE A 373 36.93 -31.50 -13.74
CA PHE A 373 38.00 -32.49 -13.73
C PHE A 373 37.47 -33.85 -13.30
N LYS A 374 38.31 -34.89 -13.38
CA LYS A 374 37.96 -36.26 -12.97
C LYS A 374 38.99 -36.84 -12.02
N PHE A 375 38.53 -37.72 -11.14
CA PHE A 375 39.41 -38.51 -10.27
C PHE A 375 38.87 -39.93 -10.10
N GLU A 376 39.74 -40.89 -9.83
CA GLU A 376 39.36 -42.28 -9.57
C GLU A 376 39.29 -42.58 -8.08
N SER A 377 38.26 -43.30 -7.65
CA SER A 377 38.19 -43.90 -6.31
C SER A 377 37.31 -45.16 -6.29
N ASN A 378 37.73 -46.14 -5.49
CA ASN A 378 36.90 -47.31 -5.17
C ASN A 378 35.91 -47.02 -4.02
N ASP A 379 36.11 -45.92 -3.29
CA ASP A 379 35.17 -45.45 -2.27
C ASP A 379 33.88 -44.94 -2.91
N ASN A 380 32.77 -44.97 -2.17
CA ASN A 380 31.45 -44.57 -2.68
C ASN A 380 31.00 -43.21 -2.14
N TYR A 381 31.21 -42.15 -2.92
CA TYR A 381 30.78 -40.79 -2.61
C TYR A 381 29.38 -40.50 -3.20
N ALA A 382 28.65 -39.59 -2.55
CA ALA A 382 27.40 -39.10 -3.12
C ALA A 382 27.68 -38.27 -4.37
N VAL A 383 26.66 -38.15 -5.21
CA VAL A 383 26.66 -37.29 -6.39
C VAL A 383 25.56 -36.26 -6.20
N ALA A 384 25.89 -34.99 -6.40
CA ALA A 384 24.96 -33.88 -6.22
C ALA A 384 23.75 -34.00 -7.16
N GLU A 385 22.57 -33.67 -6.64
CA GLU A 385 21.41 -33.34 -7.45
C GLU A 385 21.55 -31.89 -7.90
N LEU A 386 21.64 -31.66 -9.21
CA LEU A 386 21.69 -30.30 -9.78
C LEU A 386 20.26 -29.80 -10.07
N ALA A 387 20.02 -28.52 -9.84
CA ALA A 387 18.74 -27.87 -10.08
C ALA A 387 18.92 -26.68 -11.04
N ASP A 388 18.26 -26.76 -12.20
CA ASP A 388 18.27 -25.76 -13.28
C ASP A 388 16.96 -24.96 -13.23
N TYR A 389 16.94 -23.96 -12.36
CA TYR A 389 15.89 -22.94 -12.28
C TYR A 389 16.49 -21.62 -11.77
N ASN A 390 15.87 -20.49 -12.11
CA ASN A 390 16.22 -19.20 -11.53
C ASN A 390 15.54 -19.06 -10.17
N PRO A 391 16.28 -18.96 -9.05
CA PRO A 391 15.69 -18.68 -7.74
C PRO A 391 15.10 -17.27 -7.69
N ASN A 392 13.93 -17.15 -7.04
CA ASN A 392 13.29 -15.87 -6.81
C ASN A 392 13.93 -15.14 -5.61
N LYS A 393 13.70 -13.82 -5.54
CA LYS A 393 14.11 -13.02 -4.38
C LYS A 393 13.63 -13.62 -3.05
N ASP A 394 14.46 -13.49 -2.02
CA ASP A 394 14.26 -13.98 -0.65
C ASP A 394 14.10 -15.51 -0.52
N ASN A 395 14.32 -16.29 -1.60
CA ASN A 395 14.44 -17.74 -1.52
C ASN A 395 15.66 -18.11 -0.66
N PHE A 396 15.55 -19.18 0.13
CA PHE A 396 16.66 -19.66 0.95
C PHE A 396 17.75 -20.28 0.09
N VAL A 397 18.99 -20.04 0.51
CA VAL A 397 20.20 -20.56 -0.13
C VAL A 397 21.25 -20.88 0.92
N PHE A 398 22.07 -21.89 0.65
CA PHE A 398 23.20 -22.25 1.48
C PHE A 398 24.48 -22.28 0.65
N ALA A 399 25.57 -21.73 1.18
CA ALA A 399 26.90 -21.87 0.60
C ALA A 399 27.70 -22.89 1.40
N ALA A 400 28.33 -23.84 0.72
CA ALA A 400 29.06 -24.95 1.32
C ALA A 400 30.46 -25.10 0.68
N GLY A 401 31.51 -25.11 1.51
CA GLY A 401 32.89 -25.19 1.03
C GLY A 401 33.93 -25.07 2.16
N PHE A 402 35.18 -24.87 1.77
CA PHE A 402 36.34 -24.90 2.67
C PHE A 402 37.04 -23.53 2.77
N PRO A 403 36.55 -22.58 3.59
CA PRO A 403 37.21 -21.30 3.79
C PRO A 403 38.64 -21.45 4.35
N LYS A 404 39.52 -20.56 3.93
CA LYS A 404 40.88 -20.41 4.44
C LYS A 404 41.08 -19.00 4.96
N ILE A 405 41.31 -18.91 6.27
CA ILE A 405 41.43 -17.65 7.00
C ILE A 405 42.79 -17.68 7.72
N GLY A 406 43.62 -16.66 7.50
CA GLY A 406 44.98 -16.63 8.05
C GLY A 406 45.86 -17.77 7.54
N ASN A 407 46.57 -18.42 8.47
CA ASN A 407 47.50 -19.53 8.18
C ASN A 407 46.92 -20.91 8.54
N ASP A 408 45.66 -20.98 8.98
CA ASP A 408 45.05 -22.21 9.47
C ASP A 408 44.64 -23.15 8.32
N ASP A 409 44.57 -24.45 8.62
CA ASP A 409 44.09 -25.46 7.66
C ASP A 409 42.61 -25.21 7.34
N PRO A 410 42.19 -25.23 6.05
CA PRO A 410 40.82 -24.89 5.67
C PRO A 410 39.79 -25.83 6.32
N GLN A 411 38.89 -25.24 7.12
CA GLN A 411 37.81 -25.96 7.80
C GLN A 411 36.56 -26.02 6.94
N TRP A 412 35.62 -26.90 7.28
CA TRP A 412 34.29 -26.92 6.63
C TRP A 412 33.44 -25.72 7.08
N LEU A 413 32.73 -25.10 6.13
CA LEU A 413 31.68 -24.12 6.42
C LEU A 413 30.43 -24.40 5.58
N PHE A 414 29.30 -24.43 6.26
CA PHE A 414 27.95 -24.40 5.70
C PHE A 414 27.27 -23.13 6.21
N SER A 415 26.78 -22.26 5.32
CA SER A 415 26.20 -20.96 5.71
C SER A 415 24.89 -20.67 4.99
N GLY A 416 23.82 -20.46 5.76
CA GLY A 416 22.51 -20.06 5.26
C GLY A 416 22.41 -18.57 4.91
N GLY A 417 21.56 -18.26 3.95
CA GLY A 417 21.29 -16.90 3.48
C GLY A 417 20.07 -16.83 2.57
N ARG A 418 19.93 -15.72 1.84
CA ARG A 418 18.86 -15.49 0.87
C ARG A 418 19.39 -15.06 -0.48
N VAL A 419 18.66 -15.42 -1.54
CA VAL A 419 18.94 -15.03 -2.93
C VAL A 419 18.30 -13.68 -3.24
N GLU A 420 18.99 -12.82 -3.97
CA GLU A 420 18.38 -11.70 -4.68
C GLU A 420 17.94 -12.16 -6.09
N GLU A 421 16.87 -11.59 -6.65
CA GLU A 421 16.47 -11.89 -8.03
C GLU A 421 17.61 -11.53 -9.01
N LYS A 422 17.80 -12.30 -10.08
CA LYS A 422 18.95 -12.20 -11.01
C LYS A 422 19.25 -10.76 -11.43
N GLU A 423 18.31 -10.06 -12.08
CA GLU A 423 18.59 -8.71 -12.59
C GLU A 423 18.76 -7.70 -11.42
N GLN A 424 17.90 -7.77 -10.39
CA GLN A 424 17.98 -6.88 -9.22
C GLN A 424 19.25 -7.04 -8.38
N GLY A 425 19.77 -8.26 -8.25
CA GLY A 425 21.04 -8.53 -7.57
C GLY A 425 22.21 -7.96 -8.35
N ILE A 426 22.24 -8.15 -9.67
CA ILE A 426 23.32 -7.67 -10.55
C ILE A 426 23.31 -6.13 -10.68
N LEU A 427 22.17 -5.46 -10.45
CA LEU A 427 22.11 -4.00 -10.31
C LEU A 427 22.70 -3.47 -8.98
N GLN A 428 22.77 -4.31 -7.94
CA GLN A 428 23.24 -3.91 -6.61
C GLN A 428 24.73 -4.17 -6.36
N ILE A 429 25.38 -5.02 -7.17
CA ILE A 429 26.82 -5.30 -7.03
C ILE A 429 27.68 -4.12 -7.51
N ARG A 430 28.84 -3.97 -6.86
CA ARG A 430 29.78 -2.87 -7.06
C ARG A 430 30.73 -3.05 -8.25
N GLN A 431 31.06 -4.29 -8.59
CA GLN A 431 32.25 -4.61 -9.38
C GLN A 431 32.21 -4.09 -10.83
N ASN A 432 33.36 -3.55 -11.26
CA ASN A 432 33.58 -3.05 -12.62
C ASN A 432 33.97 -4.13 -13.64
N ASP A 433 34.29 -5.36 -13.23
CA ASP A 433 34.90 -6.41 -14.08
C ASP A 433 33.91 -7.21 -14.94
N LEU A 434 32.66 -6.74 -15.04
CA LEU A 434 31.63 -7.29 -15.92
C LEU A 434 31.90 -6.92 -17.39
N SER A 435 33.03 -7.39 -17.92
CA SER A 435 33.53 -7.05 -19.27
C SER A 435 33.01 -7.98 -20.36
N ASN A 436 32.49 -7.39 -21.44
CA ASN A 436 31.87 -8.09 -22.59
C ASN A 436 32.83 -8.88 -23.50
N GLU A 437 33.93 -9.46 -23.00
CA GLU A 437 34.68 -10.49 -23.76
C GLU A 437 33.91 -11.82 -23.77
N GLN A 438 32.71 -11.79 -24.37
CA GLN A 438 32.03 -13.00 -24.82
C GLN A 438 32.86 -13.60 -25.95
N SER A 439 33.66 -14.63 -25.62
CA SER A 439 34.21 -15.54 -26.62
C SER A 439 33.06 -16.02 -27.53
N GLY A 440 33.31 -16.13 -28.84
CA GLY A 440 32.25 -16.40 -29.83
C GLY A 440 31.48 -17.71 -29.61
N ALA A 441 31.93 -18.56 -28.70
CA ALA A 441 31.29 -19.80 -28.26
C ALA A 441 30.15 -19.61 -27.22
N LEU A 442 29.84 -18.37 -26.81
CA LEU A 442 28.78 -18.05 -25.82
C LEU A 442 27.50 -17.40 -26.40
N GLN A 443 27.40 -17.19 -27.72
CA GLN A 443 26.26 -16.51 -28.37
C GLN A 443 24.86 -17.17 -28.16
N GLY A 444 24.79 -18.36 -27.55
CA GLY A 444 23.54 -19.03 -27.17
C GLY A 444 23.32 -19.16 -25.64
N VAL A 445 24.21 -18.63 -24.82
CA VAL A 445 24.11 -18.65 -23.35
C VAL A 445 23.99 -17.21 -22.87
N ALA A 446 22.80 -16.82 -22.40
CA ALA A 446 22.52 -15.47 -21.91
C ALA A 446 23.18 -15.26 -20.53
N SER A 447 24.50 -15.14 -20.54
CA SER A 447 25.32 -15.02 -19.34
C SER A 447 26.25 -13.82 -19.41
N LEU A 448 26.23 -13.01 -18.35
CA LEU A 448 27.18 -11.94 -18.14
C LEU A 448 28.52 -12.53 -17.68
N THR A 449 29.54 -12.34 -18.53
CA THR A 449 30.92 -12.00 -18.11
C THR A 449 31.47 -12.85 -16.96
N GLY A 450 31.91 -14.07 -17.25
CA GLY A 450 32.39 -15.03 -16.24
C GLY A 450 31.30 -15.91 -15.63
N GLY A 451 30.03 -15.51 -15.70
CA GLY A 451 28.87 -16.34 -15.32
C GLY A 451 28.25 -16.04 -13.95
N TYR A 452 28.70 -14.98 -13.27
CA TYR A 452 28.37 -14.65 -11.86
C TYR A 452 26.98 -14.04 -11.67
N GLU A 453 25.94 -14.78 -12.03
CA GLU A 453 24.55 -14.29 -12.07
C GLU A 453 23.70 -14.72 -10.85
N LEU A 454 24.23 -15.56 -9.97
CA LEU A 454 23.56 -15.98 -8.74
C LEU A 454 24.07 -15.12 -7.57
N VAL A 455 23.26 -14.14 -7.14
CA VAL A 455 23.59 -13.16 -6.08
C VAL A 455 22.88 -13.52 -4.78
N TYR A 456 23.62 -13.65 -3.67
CA TYR A 456 23.06 -14.09 -2.39
C TYR A 456 23.79 -13.56 -1.16
N THR A 457 23.17 -13.72 0.02
CA THR A 457 23.66 -13.19 1.30
C THR A 457 24.39 -14.19 2.19
N SER A 458 24.48 -15.48 1.83
CA SER A 458 25.23 -16.47 2.63
C SER A 458 26.67 -16.01 2.90
N ILE A 459 27.15 -16.23 4.12
CA ILE A 459 28.50 -15.82 4.54
C ILE A 459 29.51 -16.77 3.89
N THR A 460 30.40 -16.22 3.08
CA THR A 460 31.52 -16.97 2.50
C THR A 460 32.83 -16.20 2.65
N TYR A 461 33.95 -16.93 2.61
CA TYR A 461 35.30 -16.40 2.72
C TYR A 461 36.19 -16.94 1.58
N GLY A 462 37.40 -16.40 1.44
CA GLY A 462 38.40 -16.93 0.51
C GLY A 462 38.65 -18.43 0.72
N GLY A 463 38.92 -19.18 -0.36
CA GLY A 463 39.06 -20.64 -0.33
C GLY A 463 37.75 -21.44 -0.51
N MET A 464 36.57 -20.81 -0.38
CA MET A 464 35.29 -21.47 -0.69
C MET A 464 34.97 -21.57 -2.18
N SER A 465 35.75 -20.91 -3.05
CA SER A 465 35.53 -20.90 -4.50
C SER A 465 35.44 -22.31 -5.08
N GLY A 466 34.50 -22.53 -6.00
CA GLY A 466 34.14 -23.86 -6.52
C GLY A 466 33.19 -24.67 -5.61
N GLY A 467 32.84 -24.15 -4.42
CA GLY A 467 31.91 -24.78 -3.48
C GLY A 467 30.46 -24.79 -3.97
N ALA A 468 29.61 -25.57 -3.30
CA ALA A 468 28.21 -25.70 -3.68
C ALA A 468 27.37 -24.50 -3.20
N VAL A 469 26.51 -23.99 -4.08
CA VAL A 469 25.40 -23.11 -3.73
C VAL A 469 24.11 -23.90 -3.84
N LEU A 470 23.39 -24.03 -2.74
CA LEU A 470 22.34 -25.03 -2.52
C LEU A 470 21.00 -24.36 -2.23
N ASP A 471 19.90 -24.96 -2.68
CA ASP A 471 18.55 -24.54 -2.31
C ASP A 471 18.07 -25.14 -0.97
N ALA A 472 16.82 -24.82 -0.62
CA ALA A 472 16.15 -25.30 0.59
C ALA A 472 15.92 -26.83 0.67
N GLN A 473 16.29 -27.60 -0.35
CA GLN A 473 16.28 -29.07 -0.38
C GLN A 473 17.71 -29.66 -0.49
N GLY A 474 18.75 -28.83 -0.40
CA GLY A 474 20.14 -29.25 -0.55
C GLY A 474 20.45 -29.72 -1.97
N ARG A 475 19.81 -29.13 -2.99
CA ARG A 475 20.11 -29.36 -4.42
C ARG A 475 20.97 -28.20 -4.90
N VAL A 476 21.97 -28.50 -5.72
CA VAL A 476 22.94 -27.48 -6.18
C VAL A 476 22.30 -26.63 -7.27
N ILE A 477 22.13 -25.34 -6.98
CA ILE A 477 21.59 -24.31 -7.90
C ILE A 477 22.70 -23.45 -8.52
N GLY A 478 23.92 -23.49 -7.95
CA GLY A 478 25.09 -22.87 -8.55
C GLY A 478 26.40 -23.28 -7.88
N ILE A 479 27.49 -22.69 -8.37
CA ILE A 479 28.86 -22.87 -7.86
C ILE A 479 29.35 -21.54 -7.31
N HIS A 480 29.82 -21.49 -6.07
CA HIS A 480 30.37 -20.27 -5.47
C HIS A 480 31.69 -19.92 -6.17
N GLY A 481 32.03 -18.63 -6.28
CA GLY A 481 33.35 -18.26 -6.80
C GLY A 481 33.93 -16.95 -6.27
N ARG A 482 33.12 -16.00 -5.78
CA ARG A 482 33.63 -14.78 -5.14
C ARG A 482 32.63 -14.15 -4.18
N ALA A 483 33.11 -13.26 -3.32
CA ALA A 483 32.28 -12.38 -2.50
C ALA A 483 32.81 -10.94 -2.58
N GLU A 484 31.91 -9.97 -2.67
CA GLU A 484 32.28 -8.57 -2.85
C GLU A 484 33.08 -8.01 -1.66
N GLY A 485 34.24 -7.41 -1.94
CA GLY A 485 35.17 -6.88 -0.95
C GLY A 485 36.27 -7.86 -0.52
N ALA A 486 36.26 -9.11 -1.00
CA ALA A 486 37.32 -10.07 -0.74
C ALA A 486 38.64 -9.70 -1.45
N ASN A 487 39.76 -9.72 -0.73
CA ASN A 487 41.11 -9.81 -1.29
C ASN A 487 41.90 -10.92 -0.56
N ASP A 488 42.82 -11.57 -1.25
CA ASP A 488 43.56 -12.79 -0.86
C ASP A 488 44.35 -12.81 0.47
N ASN A 489 44.22 -11.81 1.34
CA ASN A 489 44.75 -11.82 2.71
C ASN A 489 44.13 -10.76 3.66
N SER A 490 43.04 -10.08 3.29
CA SER A 490 42.46 -9.02 4.13
C SER A 490 40.94 -9.00 4.11
N ILE A 491 40.39 -8.97 5.31
CA ILE A 491 38.98 -9.05 5.67
C ILE A 491 38.31 -7.68 5.46
N THR A 492 37.31 -7.58 4.57
CA THR A 492 36.20 -6.59 4.58
C THR A 492 35.07 -6.99 3.60
N HIS A 493 34.31 -8.04 3.93
CA HIS A 493 33.19 -8.50 3.10
C HIS A 493 31.94 -7.60 3.25
N LEU A 494 31.82 -6.58 2.39
CA LEU A 494 30.79 -5.53 2.47
C LEU A 494 29.77 -5.49 1.32
N GLY A 495 29.69 -6.53 0.50
CA GLY A 495 28.61 -6.67 -0.50
C GLY A 495 28.08 -8.11 -0.55
N TYR A 496 27.49 -8.52 -1.65
CA TYR A 496 26.90 -9.86 -1.80
C TYR A 496 27.95 -10.95 -2.09
N SER A 497 27.52 -12.19 -1.92
CA SER A 497 28.23 -13.40 -2.39
C SER A 497 27.73 -13.76 -3.79
N LEU A 498 28.64 -14.17 -4.67
CA LEU A 498 28.36 -14.42 -6.08
C LEU A 498 28.70 -15.86 -6.47
N GLY A 499 27.83 -16.46 -7.26
CA GLY A 499 28.01 -17.79 -7.83
C GLY A 499 27.56 -17.87 -9.28
N ILE A 500 27.94 -18.96 -9.92
CA ILE A 500 27.60 -19.26 -11.30
C ILE A 500 26.42 -20.24 -11.30
N PRO A 501 25.26 -19.88 -11.88
CA PRO A 501 24.09 -20.77 -11.91
C PRO A 501 24.38 -22.12 -12.60
N ILE A 502 23.68 -23.17 -12.17
CA ILE A 502 23.73 -24.47 -12.84
C ILE A 502 23.24 -24.40 -14.31
N SER A 503 22.33 -23.49 -14.64
CA SER A 503 21.88 -23.25 -16.02
C SER A 503 23.05 -22.97 -16.97
N THR A 504 24.06 -22.19 -16.53
CA THR A 504 25.30 -21.93 -17.27
C THR A 504 26.11 -23.20 -17.52
N PHE A 505 26.23 -24.08 -16.52
CA PHE A 505 26.88 -25.39 -16.70
C PHE A 505 26.08 -26.30 -17.64
N VAL A 506 24.76 -26.38 -17.49
CA VAL A 506 23.86 -27.20 -18.32
C VAL A 506 23.92 -26.78 -19.79
N ALA A 507 23.99 -25.47 -20.07
CA ALA A 507 24.16 -24.94 -21.42
C ALA A 507 25.53 -25.26 -22.03
N LEU A 508 26.56 -25.46 -21.20
CA LEU A 508 27.95 -25.74 -21.62
C LEU A 508 28.36 -27.21 -21.48
N GLN A 509 27.49 -28.10 -21.00
CA GLN A 509 27.81 -29.49 -20.60
C GLN A 509 28.51 -30.30 -21.70
N ASP A 510 28.13 -30.11 -22.97
CA ASP A 510 28.74 -30.79 -24.11
C ASP A 510 30.14 -30.24 -24.44
N ARG A 511 30.41 -28.93 -24.20
CA ARG A 511 31.77 -28.35 -24.29
C ARG A 511 32.66 -28.88 -23.17
N PHE A 512 32.12 -29.03 -21.96
CA PHE A 512 32.79 -29.65 -20.82
C PHE A 512 32.97 -31.18 -20.95
N LYS A 513 32.31 -31.84 -21.92
CA LYS A 513 32.29 -33.32 -22.06
C LYS A 513 31.88 -34.03 -20.76
N ALA A 514 31.01 -33.39 -19.98
CA ALA A 514 30.55 -33.81 -18.67
C ALA A 514 29.06 -33.49 -18.56
N LYS A 515 28.24 -34.49 -18.23
CA LYS A 515 26.80 -34.32 -18.01
C LYS A 515 26.47 -34.59 -16.54
N PRO A 516 25.54 -33.85 -15.94
CA PRO A 516 25.10 -34.14 -14.58
C PRO A 516 24.41 -35.50 -14.53
N GLN A 517 24.67 -36.27 -13.46
CA GLN A 517 24.03 -37.56 -13.26
C GLN A 517 22.56 -37.41 -12.80
N SER A 518 22.25 -36.32 -12.09
CA SER A 518 20.90 -35.96 -11.69
C SER A 518 20.68 -34.47 -11.94
N LEU A 519 19.59 -34.15 -12.65
CA LEU A 519 19.20 -32.79 -13.02
C LEU A 519 17.69 -32.65 -12.87
N THR A 520 17.24 -31.58 -12.20
CA THR A 520 15.83 -31.25 -12.04
C THR A 520 15.57 -29.79 -12.41
N ILE A 521 14.36 -29.50 -12.88
CA ILE A 521 13.85 -28.14 -13.15
C ILE A 521 12.70 -27.75 -12.20
N ALA A 522 12.40 -28.61 -11.21
CA ALA A 522 11.29 -28.39 -10.28
C ALA A 522 11.69 -27.44 -9.15
N LEU A 523 10.86 -26.42 -8.89
CA LEU A 523 11.03 -25.50 -7.75
C LEU A 523 11.01 -26.27 -6.41
N PRO A 524 11.86 -25.90 -5.44
CA PRO A 524 11.97 -26.61 -4.16
C PRO A 524 10.66 -26.55 -3.38
N GLN A 525 10.25 -27.69 -2.83
CA GLN A 525 9.05 -27.83 -2.00
C GLN A 525 9.47 -28.21 -0.57
N ILE A 526 9.23 -27.30 0.37
CA ILE A 526 9.51 -27.49 1.80
C ILE A 526 8.23 -27.30 2.61
N SER A 527 8.11 -28.01 3.73
CA SER A 527 7.03 -27.84 4.68
C SER A 527 7.14 -26.49 5.43
N GLU A 528 6.06 -26.12 6.13
CA GLU A 528 6.05 -24.93 6.99
C GLU A 528 7.08 -25.04 8.12
N GLN A 529 7.19 -26.21 8.78
CA GLN A 529 8.22 -26.48 9.78
C GLN A 529 9.64 -26.32 9.21
N GLN A 530 9.93 -26.89 8.04
CA GLN A 530 11.25 -26.74 7.40
C GLN A 530 11.56 -25.28 7.07
N ARG A 531 10.55 -24.48 6.69
CA ARG A 531 10.71 -23.03 6.46
C ARG A 531 11.01 -22.28 7.75
N GLU A 532 10.37 -22.63 8.86
CA GLU A 532 10.66 -22.08 10.19
C GLU A 532 12.08 -22.46 10.63
N ASP A 533 12.46 -23.74 10.53
CA ASP A 533 13.79 -24.24 10.90
C ASP A 533 14.90 -23.51 10.14
N ILE A 534 14.75 -23.31 8.82
CA ILE A 534 15.70 -22.53 8.00
C ILE A 534 15.71 -21.06 8.43
N THR A 535 14.55 -20.44 8.62
CA THR A 535 14.45 -19.02 9.02
C THR A 535 15.13 -18.80 10.36
N LYS A 536 14.86 -19.69 11.32
CA LYS A 536 15.45 -19.69 12.66
C LYS A 536 16.97 -19.82 12.58
N ALA A 537 17.48 -20.81 11.85
CA ALA A 537 18.93 -20.99 11.69
C ALA A 537 19.64 -19.79 11.06
N ILE A 538 19.02 -19.10 10.09
CA ILE A 538 19.58 -17.89 9.47
C ILE A 538 19.55 -16.70 10.44
N VAL A 539 18.46 -16.50 11.19
CA VAL A 539 18.30 -15.36 12.11
C VAL A 539 19.14 -15.53 13.38
N GLU A 540 19.08 -16.70 14.00
CA GLU A 540 19.77 -17.05 15.25
C GLU A 540 21.25 -17.43 15.05
N THR A 541 21.81 -17.30 13.84
CA THR A 541 23.25 -17.49 13.60
C THR A 541 24.04 -16.58 14.55
N GLU A 542 24.75 -17.16 15.52
CA GLU A 542 25.59 -16.40 16.44
C GLU A 542 26.80 -15.83 15.70
N ILE A 543 26.93 -14.51 15.69
CA ILE A 543 28.12 -13.82 15.16
C ILE A 543 28.92 -13.29 16.37
N PRO A 544 30.18 -13.72 16.57
CA PRO A 544 30.96 -13.44 17.78
C PRO A 544 30.99 -11.97 18.22
N ASN A 545 30.83 -11.72 19.52
CA ASN A 545 30.68 -10.37 20.11
C ASN A 545 31.90 -9.89 20.91
N THR A 546 33.11 -10.25 20.49
CA THR A 546 34.36 -10.00 21.23
C THR A 546 35.00 -8.63 20.92
N ARG A 547 35.87 -8.12 21.81
CA ARG A 547 36.63 -6.86 21.64
C ARG A 547 37.73 -7.02 20.57
N ALA A 548 37.32 -7.17 19.32
CA ALA A 548 38.25 -7.41 18.22
C ALA A 548 38.81 -6.10 17.59
N GLU A 549 39.85 -6.24 16.77
CA GLU A 549 40.35 -5.15 15.92
C GLU A 549 39.24 -4.59 14.99
N ALA A 550 39.35 -3.32 14.59
CA ALA A 550 38.41 -2.65 13.68
C ALA A 550 38.08 -3.48 12.42
N LYS A 551 39.04 -4.19 11.83
CA LYS A 551 38.83 -5.08 10.66
C LYS A 551 37.78 -6.18 10.91
N VAL A 552 37.75 -6.73 12.13
CA VAL A 552 36.83 -7.80 12.52
C VAL A 552 35.44 -7.23 12.85
N TRP A 553 35.37 -6.03 13.42
CA TRP A 553 34.11 -5.31 13.60
C TRP A 553 33.44 -4.95 12.28
N ILE A 554 34.21 -4.55 11.27
CA ILE A 554 33.71 -4.27 9.92
C ILE A 554 33.17 -5.56 9.27
N GLU A 555 33.89 -6.67 9.41
CA GLU A 555 33.45 -7.98 8.91
C GLU A 555 32.14 -8.44 9.56
N ARG A 556 32.08 -8.36 10.89
CA ARG A 556 30.86 -8.64 11.65
C ARG A 556 29.69 -7.78 11.19
N GLY A 557 29.92 -6.48 10.98
CA GLY A 557 28.90 -5.58 10.44
C GLY A 557 28.42 -6.02 9.05
N GLY A 558 29.33 -6.43 8.17
CA GLY A 558 28.99 -6.97 6.83
C GLY A 558 28.17 -8.25 6.89
N GLN A 559 28.51 -9.17 7.80
CA GLN A 559 27.78 -10.41 8.05
C GLN A 559 26.37 -10.15 8.62
N LEU A 560 26.25 -9.27 9.61
CA LEU A 560 24.96 -8.87 10.19
C LEU A 560 24.06 -8.17 9.15
N TRP A 561 24.64 -7.31 8.31
CA TRP A 561 23.94 -6.65 7.21
C TRP A 561 23.38 -7.67 6.19
N ARG A 562 24.19 -8.67 5.80
CA ARG A 562 23.77 -9.80 4.93
C ARG A 562 22.63 -10.62 5.53
N LEU A 563 22.63 -10.84 6.85
CA LEU A 563 21.55 -11.50 7.59
C LEU A 563 20.33 -10.59 7.85
N LYS A 564 20.32 -9.36 7.34
CA LYS A 564 19.29 -8.33 7.56
C LYS A 564 19.12 -7.93 9.05
N ARG A 565 20.14 -8.16 9.88
CA ARG A 565 20.24 -7.73 11.30
C ARG A 565 20.84 -6.32 11.37
N LEU A 566 20.09 -5.35 10.82
CA LEU A 566 20.62 -4.04 10.43
C LEU A 566 21.06 -3.17 11.62
N ASP A 567 20.35 -3.21 12.76
CA ASP A 567 20.73 -2.44 13.96
C ASP A 567 22.05 -2.92 14.55
N GLU A 568 22.20 -4.24 14.74
CA GLU A 568 23.45 -4.85 15.20
C GLU A 568 24.60 -4.61 14.20
N ALA A 569 24.30 -4.55 12.89
CA ALA A 569 25.28 -4.19 11.87
C ALA A 569 25.79 -2.75 12.07
N VAL A 570 24.88 -1.78 12.28
CA VAL A 570 25.24 -0.39 12.60
C VAL A 570 26.07 -0.31 13.88
N GLU A 571 25.68 -1.02 14.95
CA GLU A 571 26.46 -1.07 16.20
C GLU A 571 27.88 -1.65 15.99
N ALA A 572 28.01 -2.70 15.17
CA ALA A 572 29.29 -3.29 14.85
C ALA A 572 30.19 -2.32 14.06
N PHE A 573 29.63 -1.61 13.07
CA PHE A 573 30.35 -0.56 12.35
C PHE A 573 30.71 0.62 13.26
N ASP A 574 29.85 1.05 14.18
CA ASP A 574 30.17 2.10 15.15
C ASP A 574 31.31 1.71 16.10
N LYS A 575 31.39 0.43 16.49
CA LYS A 575 32.54 -0.09 17.27
C LYS A 575 33.84 -0.07 16.47
N ALA A 576 33.81 -0.31 15.15
CA ALA A 576 34.98 -0.10 14.28
C ALA A 576 35.34 1.40 14.13
N ILE A 577 34.34 2.26 13.90
CA ILE A 577 34.51 3.72 13.74
C ILE A 577 35.15 4.34 14.99
N LYS A 578 34.71 3.94 16.19
CA LYS A 578 35.28 4.40 17.47
C LYS A 578 36.78 4.09 17.63
N GLN A 579 37.29 3.02 17.01
CA GLN A 579 38.73 2.72 17.01
C GLN A 579 39.53 3.64 16.06
N ASN A 580 38.86 4.29 15.09
CA ASN A 580 39.40 5.27 14.15
C ASN A 580 40.73 4.85 13.48
N ASN A 581 40.83 3.57 13.09
CA ASN A 581 42.02 3.05 12.43
C ASN A 581 42.06 3.53 10.96
N PRO A 582 43.06 4.36 10.55
CA PRO A 582 43.10 4.94 9.21
C PRO A 582 43.15 3.91 8.06
N ASP A 583 43.62 2.70 8.32
CA ASP A 583 43.73 1.66 7.27
C ASP A 583 42.37 1.09 6.86
N ASN A 584 41.32 1.22 7.69
CA ASN A 584 40.01 0.58 7.44
C ASN A 584 38.77 1.37 7.90
N VAL A 585 38.89 2.51 8.57
CA VAL A 585 37.73 3.28 9.09
C VAL A 585 36.74 3.73 8.00
N TYR A 586 37.22 4.00 6.78
CA TYR A 586 36.35 4.30 5.61
C TYR A 586 35.46 3.12 5.21
N PHE A 587 35.91 1.87 5.37
CA PHE A 587 35.07 0.69 5.17
C PHE A 587 33.98 0.56 6.24
N ALA A 588 34.28 0.95 7.49
CA ALA A 588 33.29 0.95 8.57
C ALA A 588 32.17 1.97 8.30
N TRP A 589 32.54 3.19 7.91
CA TRP A 589 31.59 4.22 7.50
C TRP A 589 30.75 3.81 6.28
N TYR A 590 31.36 3.20 5.26
CA TYR A 590 30.63 2.68 4.11
C TYR A 590 29.63 1.58 4.50
N GLY A 591 30.05 0.62 5.33
CA GLY A 591 29.19 -0.43 5.86
C GLY A 591 28.00 0.12 6.65
N LYS A 592 28.24 1.11 7.53
CA LYS A 592 27.19 1.82 8.26
C LYS A 592 26.22 2.53 7.30
N GLY A 593 26.73 3.22 6.28
CA GLY A 593 25.90 3.87 5.25
C GLY A 593 25.01 2.88 4.50
N GLN A 594 25.51 1.68 4.17
CA GLN A 594 24.69 0.63 3.58
C GLN A 594 23.62 0.08 4.53
N ALA A 595 23.94 -0.15 5.80
CA ALA A 595 22.97 -0.63 6.79
C ALA A 595 21.84 0.38 7.04
N LEU A 596 22.18 1.67 7.22
CA LEU A 596 21.21 2.76 7.38
C LEU A 596 20.32 2.92 6.14
N PHE A 597 20.87 2.80 4.93
CA PHE A 597 20.08 2.80 3.70
C PHE A 597 19.08 1.65 3.68
N ASN A 598 19.49 0.44 4.06
CA ASN A 598 18.59 -0.72 4.12
C ASN A 598 17.50 -0.55 5.20
N LYS A 599 17.73 0.27 6.24
CA LYS A 599 16.71 0.70 7.21
C LYS A 599 15.78 1.81 6.69
N LYS A 600 16.06 2.38 5.50
CA LYS A 600 15.42 3.58 4.91
C LYS A 600 15.71 4.89 5.67
N GLU A 601 16.78 4.93 6.44
CA GLU A 601 17.27 6.14 7.12
C GLU A 601 18.21 6.90 6.18
N PHE A 602 17.66 7.47 5.09
CA PHE A 602 18.44 7.93 3.94
C PHE A 602 19.39 9.10 4.26
N GLU A 603 18.96 10.07 5.07
CA GLU A 603 19.77 11.21 5.49
C GLU A 603 20.95 10.76 6.38
N ALA A 604 20.70 9.82 7.29
CA ALA A 604 21.74 9.23 8.14
C ALA A 604 22.71 8.38 7.31
N ALA A 605 22.21 7.66 6.30
CA ALA A 605 23.02 6.94 5.34
C ALA A 605 23.93 7.88 4.54
N ILE A 606 23.40 9.00 4.01
CA ILE A 606 24.18 10.02 3.30
C ILE A 606 25.31 10.55 4.20
N GLY A 607 25.00 10.94 5.44
CA GLY A 607 26.01 11.42 6.39
C GLY A 607 27.12 10.40 6.65
N ALA A 608 26.79 9.11 6.79
CA ALA A 608 27.77 8.04 6.94
C ALA A 608 28.62 7.82 5.67
N LEU A 609 28.03 7.94 4.48
CA LEU A 609 28.73 7.81 3.20
C LEU A 609 29.68 9.00 2.95
N GLU A 610 29.30 10.21 3.33
CA GLU A 610 30.18 11.39 3.31
C GLU A 610 31.39 11.21 4.24
N GLN A 611 31.19 10.64 5.44
CA GLN A 611 32.32 10.28 6.33
C GLN A 611 33.21 9.18 5.73
N ALA A 612 32.64 8.24 4.95
CA ALA A 612 33.42 7.23 4.24
C ALA A 612 34.36 7.87 3.20
N ILE A 613 33.87 8.83 2.40
CA ILE A 613 34.68 9.57 1.42
C ILE A 613 35.77 10.40 2.12
N ASN A 614 35.40 11.16 3.16
CA ASN A 614 36.34 12.00 3.91
C ASN A 614 37.44 11.20 4.63
N ALA A 615 37.21 9.91 4.90
CA ALA A 615 38.14 9.00 5.53
C ALA A 615 39.01 8.18 4.55
N LEU A 616 38.84 8.36 3.24
CA LEU A 616 39.69 7.69 2.24
C LEU A 616 41.15 8.22 2.33
N PRO A 617 42.16 7.35 2.17
CA PRO A 617 43.55 7.76 2.16
C PRO A 617 43.90 8.58 0.90
N ASP A 618 44.90 9.46 1.01
CA ASP A 618 45.40 10.32 -0.08
C ASP A 618 45.84 9.48 -1.29
N MET A 619 45.01 9.50 -2.35
CA MET A 619 45.21 8.78 -3.62
C MET A 619 46.60 9.01 -4.22
N ALA A 620 47.17 10.21 -4.06
CA ALA A 620 48.48 10.56 -4.62
C ALA A 620 49.68 9.90 -3.90
N ARG A 621 49.45 9.08 -2.87
CA ARG A 621 50.48 8.44 -2.04
C ARG A 621 50.40 6.91 -2.00
N VAL A 622 49.47 6.31 -2.74
CA VAL A 622 49.34 4.85 -2.86
C VAL A 622 49.89 4.37 -4.21
N SER A 623 50.24 3.08 -4.30
CA SER A 623 50.60 2.45 -5.57
C SER A 623 49.41 2.35 -6.51
N ASP A 624 49.62 2.45 -7.82
CA ASP A 624 48.60 2.40 -8.88
C ASP A 624 47.52 1.31 -8.66
N ASN A 625 47.91 0.05 -8.44
CA ASN A 625 46.99 -1.09 -8.19
C ASN A 625 46.14 -0.95 -6.90
N LYS A 626 46.54 -0.07 -5.96
CA LYS A 626 45.80 0.27 -4.73
C LYS A 626 44.96 1.53 -4.94
N GLN A 627 45.40 2.46 -5.79
CA GLN A 627 44.62 3.62 -6.22
C GLN A 627 43.34 3.18 -6.95
N GLU A 628 43.45 2.33 -7.97
CA GLU A 628 42.32 1.82 -8.74
C GLU A 628 41.22 1.19 -7.85
N LYS A 629 41.62 0.39 -6.86
CA LYS A 629 40.70 -0.24 -5.89
C LYS A 629 40.04 0.76 -4.92
N LEU A 630 40.70 1.90 -4.65
CA LEU A 630 40.12 2.98 -3.85
C LEU A 630 39.18 3.85 -4.68
N GLU A 631 39.48 4.07 -5.96
CA GLU A 631 38.60 4.76 -6.91
C GLU A 631 37.31 3.95 -7.17
N GLU A 632 37.39 2.62 -7.32
CA GLU A 632 36.22 1.74 -7.39
C GLU A 632 35.37 1.78 -6.09
N LEU A 633 36.02 1.83 -4.92
CA LEU A 633 35.33 1.98 -3.63
C LEU A 633 34.65 3.35 -3.50
N GLN A 634 35.34 4.44 -3.84
CA GLN A 634 34.78 5.79 -3.83
C GLN A 634 33.59 5.90 -4.79
N SER A 635 33.72 5.32 -6.00
CA SER A 635 32.62 5.21 -6.95
C SER A 635 31.41 4.47 -6.38
N SER A 636 31.64 3.37 -5.64
CA SER A 636 30.59 2.60 -4.95
C SER A 636 29.92 3.37 -3.81
N ILE A 637 30.67 4.20 -3.08
CA ILE A 637 30.13 5.08 -2.03
C ILE A 637 29.22 6.14 -2.66
N LEU A 638 29.70 6.83 -3.69
CA LEU A 638 28.97 7.87 -4.43
C LEU A 638 27.72 7.34 -5.14
N LEU A 639 27.77 6.13 -5.72
CA LEU A 639 26.60 5.44 -6.28
C LEU A 639 25.51 5.27 -5.22
N ARG A 640 25.88 4.81 -4.02
CA ARG A 640 24.94 4.59 -2.92
C ARG A 640 24.38 5.91 -2.36
N GLN A 641 25.19 6.96 -2.33
CA GLN A 641 24.77 8.31 -1.95
C GLN A 641 23.79 8.89 -2.98
N GLY A 642 24.07 8.74 -4.28
CA GLY A 642 23.18 9.14 -5.35
C GLY A 642 21.84 8.41 -5.32
N ALA A 643 21.85 7.10 -5.04
CA ALA A 643 20.63 6.33 -4.81
C ALA A 643 19.84 6.85 -3.59
N ALA A 644 20.51 7.27 -2.52
CA ALA A 644 19.85 7.82 -1.32
C ALA A 644 19.19 9.17 -1.61
N TYR A 645 19.90 10.08 -2.29
CA TYR A 645 19.31 11.33 -2.79
C TYR A 645 18.11 11.09 -3.72
N ARG A 646 18.16 10.05 -4.57
CA ARG A 646 17.02 9.66 -5.44
C ARG A 646 15.78 9.21 -4.63
N TYR A 647 15.96 8.56 -3.48
CA TYR A 647 14.86 8.18 -2.59
C TYR A 647 14.30 9.37 -1.77
N LEU A 648 15.10 10.42 -1.56
CA LEU A 648 14.68 11.69 -0.97
C LEU A 648 14.16 12.71 -2.01
N GLU A 649 13.99 12.29 -3.26
CA GLU A 649 13.58 13.12 -4.40
C GLU A 649 14.53 14.32 -4.70
N GLU A 650 15.74 14.32 -4.14
CA GLU A 650 16.79 15.32 -4.38
C GLU A 650 17.55 15.04 -5.68
N TYR A 651 16.81 14.95 -6.80
CA TYR A 651 17.27 14.39 -8.06
C TYR A 651 18.54 15.05 -8.65
N GLU A 652 18.74 16.37 -8.54
CA GLU A 652 19.96 17.00 -9.06
C GLU A 652 21.21 16.66 -8.21
N LYS A 653 21.09 16.50 -6.88
CA LYS A 653 22.21 15.99 -6.05
C LYS A 653 22.49 14.52 -6.34
N ALA A 654 21.45 13.72 -6.59
CA ALA A 654 21.60 12.35 -7.04
C ALA A 654 22.41 12.28 -8.35
N LEU A 655 22.09 13.16 -9.31
CA LEU A 655 22.78 13.26 -10.59
C LEU A 655 24.23 13.71 -10.45
N GLU A 656 24.53 14.66 -9.55
CA GLU A 656 25.89 15.11 -9.22
C GLU A 656 26.76 13.95 -8.71
N ALA A 657 26.33 13.27 -7.64
CA ALA A 657 27.05 12.13 -7.06
C ALA A 657 27.26 10.98 -8.08
N ILE A 658 26.26 10.69 -8.91
CA ILE A 658 26.37 9.65 -9.96
C ILE A 658 27.34 10.07 -11.07
N ASN A 659 27.42 11.36 -11.44
CA ASN A 659 28.39 11.83 -12.44
C ASN A 659 29.85 11.74 -11.91
N GLU A 660 30.07 12.03 -10.63
CA GLU A 660 31.38 11.84 -9.99
C GLU A 660 31.75 10.34 -9.95
N SER A 661 30.80 9.49 -9.53
CA SER A 661 30.93 8.02 -9.56
C SER A 661 31.31 7.48 -10.95
N ILE A 662 30.66 7.97 -12.02
CA ILE A 662 30.98 7.62 -13.42
C ILE A 662 32.39 8.08 -13.82
N THR A 663 32.87 9.20 -13.28
CA THR A 663 34.23 9.69 -13.57
C THR A 663 35.30 8.76 -13.00
N LEU A 664 35.03 8.16 -11.84
CA LEU A 664 35.90 7.19 -11.16
C LEU A 664 35.77 5.76 -11.70
N SER A 665 34.66 5.40 -12.34
CA SER A 665 34.43 4.03 -12.86
C SER A 665 33.62 4.04 -14.16
N PRO A 666 34.15 4.61 -15.27
CA PRO A 666 33.41 4.86 -16.51
C PRO A 666 33.00 3.59 -17.28
N ASN A 667 33.48 2.42 -16.88
CA ASN A 667 33.12 1.13 -17.49
C ASN A 667 32.00 0.40 -16.75
N ASN A 668 31.49 0.94 -15.64
CA ASN A 668 30.46 0.29 -14.84
C ASN A 668 29.04 0.59 -15.38
N PRO A 669 28.30 -0.40 -15.91
CA PRO A 669 26.97 -0.19 -16.48
C PRO A 669 25.90 0.19 -15.45
N ASN A 670 26.06 -0.19 -14.18
CA ASN A 670 25.06 0.08 -13.12
C ASN A 670 24.95 1.59 -12.85
N LEU A 671 26.07 2.33 -12.96
CA LEU A 671 26.10 3.78 -12.76
C LEU A 671 25.27 4.52 -13.81
N TYR A 672 25.36 4.08 -15.07
CA TYR A 672 24.57 4.63 -16.17
C TYR A 672 23.08 4.28 -16.06
N ASN A 673 22.76 3.13 -15.46
CA ASN A 673 21.38 2.76 -15.15
C ASN A 673 20.78 3.62 -14.02
N GLU A 674 21.50 3.86 -12.92
CA GLU A 674 21.03 4.78 -11.88
C GLU A 674 20.93 6.22 -12.41
N LYS A 675 21.89 6.66 -13.26
CA LYS A 675 21.80 7.95 -13.97
C LYS A 675 20.54 8.05 -14.82
N TRP A 676 20.19 7.00 -15.56
CA TRP A 676 18.93 6.93 -16.30
C TRP A 676 17.73 7.11 -15.37
N GLY A 677 17.68 6.38 -14.25
CA GLY A 677 16.55 6.42 -13.31
C GLY A 677 16.34 7.79 -12.66
N VAL A 678 17.41 8.56 -12.42
CA VAL A 678 17.31 9.96 -11.97
C VAL A 678 16.82 10.86 -13.10
N LEU A 679 17.36 10.72 -14.32
CA LEU A 679 17.00 11.57 -15.45
C LEU A 679 15.57 11.35 -15.96
N ASP A 680 15.03 10.14 -15.84
CA ASP A 680 13.62 9.84 -16.13
C ASP A 680 12.67 10.58 -15.16
N LYS A 681 13.01 10.61 -13.86
CA LYS A 681 12.27 11.40 -12.85
C LYS A 681 12.35 12.92 -13.05
N LEU A 682 13.42 13.40 -13.68
CA LEU A 682 13.57 14.79 -14.11
C LEU A 682 12.94 15.08 -15.49
N GLU A 683 12.28 14.11 -16.12
CA GLU A 683 11.76 14.17 -17.50
C GLU A 683 12.83 14.53 -18.57
N ARG A 684 14.12 14.37 -18.24
CA ARG A 684 15.28 14.65 -19.11
C ARG A 684 15.52 13.48 -20.08
N TYR A 685 14.46 13.06 -20.78
CA TYR A 685 14.38 11.83 -21.58
C TYR A 685 15.45 11.65 -22.66
N GLN A 686 16.10 12.73 -23.12
CA GLN A 686 17.19 12.64 -24.10
C GLN A 686 18.51 12.22 -23.44
N GLU A 687 18.86 12.84 -22.31
CA GLU A 687 20.04 12.45 -21.52
C GLU A 687 19.83 11.08 -20.86
N ALA A 688 18.60 10.77 -20.43
CA ALA A 688 18.25 9.44 -19.92
C ALA A 688 18.49 8.36 -20.99
N LEU A 689 18.12 8.63 -22.25
CA LEU A 689 18.35 7.73 -23.38
C LEU A 689 19.84 7.55 -23.69
N GLU A 690 20.65 8.61 -23.55
CA GLU A 690 22.10 8.54 -23.71
C GLU A 690 22.76 7.71 -22.60
N ALA A 691 22.34 7.89 -21.35
CA ALA A 691 22.80 7.09 -20.22
C ALA A 691 22.47 5.61 -20.39
N ILE A 692 21.21 5.23 -20.64
CA ILE A 692 20.83 3.82 -20.78
C ILE A 692 21.44 3.16 -22.02
N ASN A 693 21.65 3.92 -23.11
CA ASN A 693 22.41 3.43 -24.27
C ASN A 693 23.85 3.08 -23.89
N LYS A 694 24.50 3.89 -23.03
CA LYS A 694 25.86 3.58 -22.56
C LYS A 694 25.88 2.37 -21.62
N ALA A 695 24.86 2.19 -20.78
CA ALA A 695 24.70 0.96 -19.98
C ALA A 695 24.61 -0.29 -20.88
N ILE A 696 23.79 -0.23 -21.95
CA ILE A 696 23.64 -1.31 -22.94
C ILE A 696 24.94 -1.56 -23.73
N GLU A 697 25.67 -0.51 -24.10
CA GLU A 697 26.98 -0.62 -24.77
C GLU A 697 28.02 -1.34 -23.88
N LEU A 698 28.03 -1.01 -22.58
CA LEU A 698 28.97 -1.56 -21.60
C LEU A 698 28.61 -3.00 -21.18
N ALA A 699 27.32 -3.31 -21.00
CA ALA A 699 26.84 -4.67 -20.72
C ALA A 699 25.35 -4.80 -21.11
N PRO A 700 24.99 -5.45 -22.23
CA PRO A 700 23.60 -5.70 -22.59
C PRO A 700 22.89 -6.57 -21.53
N ARG A 701 21.77 -6.07 -20.99
CA ARG A 701 20.94 -6.77 -19.98
C ARG A 701 19.46 -6.56 -20.22
N ALA A 702 18.63 -7.52 -19.81
CA ALA A 702 17.18 -7.45 -20.00
C ALA A 702 16.60 -6.15 -19.39
N VAL A 703 17.00 -5.83 -18.16
CA VAL A 703 16.54 -4.63 -17.46
C VAL A 703 16.90 -3.33 -18.19
N PHE A 704 18.04 -3.24 -18.86
CA PHE A 704 18.43 -2.01 -19.57
C PHE A 704 17.62 -1.79 -20.85
N TYR A 705 17.33 -2.86 -21.60
CA TYR A 705 16.40 -2.76 -22.74
C TYR A 705 14.99 -2.40 -22.26
N ASN A 706 14.51 -3.02 -21.18
CA ASN A 706 13.21 -2.67 -20.59
C ASN A 706 13.16 -1.18 -20.19
N ASN A 707 14.18 -0.68 -19.51
CA ASN A 707 14.29 0.73 -19.10
C ASN A 707 14.34 1.69 -20.29
N ARG A 708 15.06 1.35 -21.37
CA ARG A 708 15.05 2.14 -22.61
C ARG A 708 13.69 2.09 -23.33
N GLY A 709 13.02 0.94 -23.28
CA GLY A 709 11.65 0.76 -23.78
C GLY A 709 10.64 1.69 -23.10
N ILE A 710 10.78 1.90 -21.78
CA ILE A 710 9.97 2.87 -21.01
C ILE A 710 10.15 4.29 -21.56
N ILE A 711 11.40 4.75 -21.79
CA ILE A 711 11.66 6.07 -22.41
C ILE A 711 11.00 6.17 -23.78
N TYR A 712 11.11 5.14 -24.60
CA TYR A 712 10.50 5.15 -25.93
C TYR A 712 8.96 5.19 -25.84
N LYS A 713 8.34 4.49 -24.88
CA LYS A 713 6.90 4.59 -24.60
C LYS A 713 6.49 6.00 -24.20
N ASN A 714 7.19 6.59 -23.22
CA ASN A 714 6.91 7.94 -22.72
C ASN A 714 7.06 9.01 -23.82
N ARG A 715 7.97 8.77 -24.79
CA ARG A 715 8.14 9.60 -26.01
C ARG A 715 7.23 9.20 -27.19
N GLN A 716 6.23 8.35 -26.97
CA GLN A 716 5.27 7.83 -27.96
C GLN A 716 5.90 7.11 -29.17
N LYS A 717 7.13 6.58 -29.01
CA LYS A 717 7.86 5.81 -30.02
C LYS A 717 7.61 4.31 -29.86
N TYR A 718 6.34 3.93 -29.99
CA TYR A 718 5.83 2.60 -29.64
C TYR A 718 6.54 1.43 -30.34
N ASP A 719 6.95 1.57 -31.61
CA ASP A 719 7.68 0.52 -32.32
C ASP A 719 9.05 0.21 -31.70
N LEU A 720 9.75 1.25 -31.23
CA LEU A 720 11.06 1.10 -30.57
C LEU A 720 10.88 0.53 -29.15
N ALA A 721 9.85 0.97 -28.43
CA ALA A 721 9.50 0.40 -27.13
C ALA A 721 9.20 -1.11 -27.23
N LEU A 722 8.39 -1.51 -28.21
CA LEU A 722 8.07 -2.90 -28.48
C LEU A 722 9.32 -3.72 -28.87
N SER A 723 10.19 -3.16 -29.70
CA SER A 723 11.47 -3.80 -30.06
C SER A 723 12.36 -4.03 -28.83
N ASP A 724 12.44 -3.06 -27.93
CA ASP A 724 13.24 -3.15 -26.71
C ASP A 724 12.64 -4.12 -25.69
N TYR A 725 11.33 -4.16 -25.48
CA TYR A 725 10.70 -5.18 -24.63
C TYR A 725 10.87 -6.59 -25.20
N ASN A 726 10.84 -6.76 -26.52
CA ASN A 726 11.15 -8.04 -27.16
C ASN A 726 12.63 -8.43 -26.99
N GLN A 727 13.55 -7.46 -27.03
CA GLN A 727 14.97 -7.69 -26.78
C GLN A 727 15.24 -8.04 -25.30
N ALA A 728 14.57 -7.37 -24.36
CA ALA A 728 14.61 -7.70 -22.94
C ALA A 728 14.20 -9.17 -22.69
N LEU A 729 13.06 -9.58 -23.26
CA LEU A 729 12.58 -10.96 -23.21
C LEU A 729 13.43 -11.98 -24.00
N THR A 730 14.35 -11.51 -24.86
CA THR A 730 15.36 -12.37 -25.49
C THR A 730 16.55 -12.63 -24.56
N PHE A 731 16.93 -11.63 -23.73
CA PHE A 731 17.96 -11.78 -22.70
C PHE A 731 17.44 -12.52 -21.45
N ASN A 732 16.22 -12.23 -21.02
CA ASN A 732 15.55 -12.93 -19.91
C ASN A 732 14.09 -13.30 -20.29
N PRO A 733 13.85 -14.52 -20.80
CA PRO A 733 12.50 -15.00 -21.15
C PRO A 733 11.54 -15.17 -19.97
N GLN A 734 11.96 -14.91 -18.74
CA GLN A 734 11.16 -14.98 -17.52
C GLN A 734 10.97 -13.59 -16.86
N ASP A 735 11.38 -12.51 -17.53
CA ASP A 735 11.25 -11.14 -17.03
C ASP A 735 9.76 -10.70 -16.98
N ALA A 736 9.17 -10.83 -15.80
CA ALA A 736 7.80 -10.43 -15.53
C ALA A 736 7.54 -8.93 -15.76
N VAL A 737 8.56 -8.08 -15.53
CA VAL A 737 8.44 -6.62 -15.69
C VAL A 737 8.39 -6.27 -17.17
N ALA A 738 9.25 -6.88 -18.00
CA ALA A 738 9.20 -6.70 -19.45
C ALA A 738 7.88 -7.21 -20.06
N TYR A 739 7.33 -8.33 -19.58
CA TYR A 739 5.98 -8.78 -19.95
C TYR A 739 4.92 -7.76 -19.55
N ASN A 740 4.89 -7.28 -18.30
CA ASN A 740 3.94 -6.27 -17.84
C ASN A 740 4.02 -4.98 -18.69
N ASN A 741 5.23 -4.47 -18.94
CA ASN A 741 5.44 -3.23 -19.70
C ASN A 741 5.04 -3.36 -21.17
N ARG A 742 5.29 -4.52 -21.79
CA ARG A 742 4.80 -4.82 -23.16
C ARG A 742 3.27 -4.99 -23.18
N GLY A 743 2.69 -5.56 -22.11
CA GLY A 743 1.24 -5.63 -21.89
C GLY A 743 0.58 -4.25 -21.85
N ILE A 744 1.15 -3.31 -21.10
CA ILE A 744 0.69 -1.90 -21.06
C ILE A 744 0.74 -1.29 -22.47
N LEU A 745 1.84 -1.49 -23.20
CA LEU A 745 1.99 -0.97 -24.57
C LEU A 745 0.95 -1.57 -25.53
N TYR A 746 0.63 -2.86 -25.41
CA TYR A 746 -0.43 -3.50 -26.19
C TYR A 746 -1.83 -2.96 -25.82
N GLN A 747 -2.08 -2.66 -24.54
CA GLN A 747 -3.34 -2.03 -24.10
C GLN A 747 -3.49 -0.60 -24.65
N GLU A 748 -2.44 0.22 -24.59
CA GLU A 748 -2.39 1.56 -25.22
C GLU A 748 -2.70 1.49 -26.74
N GLN A 749 -2.23 0.43 -27.42
CA GLN A 749 -2.52 0.14 -28.84
C GLN A 749 -3.87 -0.56 -29.10
N LYS A 750 -4.66 -0.82 -28.05
CA LYS A 750 -5.95 -1.55 -28.08
C LYS A 750 -5.85 -3.01 -28.58
N GLN A 751 -4.67 -3.61 -28.47
CA GLN A 751 -4.38 -5.02 -28.79
C GLN A 751 -4.64 -5.89 -27.55
N TYR A 752 -5.88 -5.88 -27.07
CA TYR A 752 -6.25 -6.40 -25.74
C TYR A 752 -5.92 -7.89 -25.51
N ASP A 753 -6.00 -8.74 -26.54
CA ASP A 753 -5.65 -10.17 -26.43
C ASP A 753 -4.15 -10.38 -26.13
N LEU A 754 -3.29 -9.56 -26.74
CA LEU A 754 -1.83 -9.60 -26.51
C LEU A 754 -1.50 -9.01 -25.13
N ALA A 755 -2.15 -7.91 -24.75
CA ALA A 755 -2.01 -7.34 -23.41
C ALA A 755 -2.37 -8.35 -22.31
N LEU A 756 -3.52 -9.02 -22.44
CA LEU A 756 -3.96 -10.06 -21.52
C LEU A 756 -3.01 -11.26 -21.48
N SER A 757 -2.51 -11.70 -22.64
CA SER A 757 -1.51 -12.77 -22.71
C SER A 757 -0.24 -12.41 -21.95
N ASP A 758 0.26 -11.18 -22.11
CA ASP A 758 1.49 -10.72 -21.45
C ASP A 758 1.31 -10.52 -19.95
N TYR A 759 0.21 -9.91 -19.49
CA TYR A 759 -0.10 -9.84 -18.06
C TYR A 759 -0.22 -11.24 -17.42
N ASN A 760 -0.74 -12.23 -18.15
CA ASN A 760 -0.78 -13.62 -17.71
C ASN A 760 0.60 -14.28 -17.65
N GLN A 761 1.56 -13.92 -18.52
CA GLN A 761 2.95 -14.39 -18.38
C GLN A 761 3.66 -13.68 -17.22
N ALA A 762 3.48 -12.36 -17.06
CA ALA A 762 4.02 -11.61 -15.93
C ALA A 762 3.61 -12.25 -14.59
N LEU A 763 2.31 -12.51 -14.40
CA LEU A 763 1.76 -13.15 -13.20
C LEU A 763 2.09 -14.65 -13.07
N LYS A 764 2.51 -15.31 -14.15
CA LYS A 764 3.02 -16.70 -14.09
C LYS A 764 4.46 -16.74 -13.57
N PHE A 765 5.30 -15.77 -13.96
CA PHE A 765 6.69 -15.68 -13.50
C PHE A 765 6.81 -15.00 -12.13
N ASN A 766 5.99 -13.97 -11.86
CA ASN A 766 5.85 -13.33 -10.56
C ASN A 766 4.37 -13.35 -10.07
N PRO A 767 3.92 -14.41 -9.38
CA PRO A 767 2.54 -14.52 -8.88
C PRO A 767 2.17 -13.55 -7.75
N GLN A 768 3.10 -12.70 -7.29
CA GLN A 768 2.87 -11.70 -6.24
C GLN A 768 2.98 -10.26 -6.80
N ASP A 769 3.03 -10.09 -8.12
CA ASP A 769 3.16 -8.79 -8.77
C ASP A 769 1.86 -7.96 -8.67
N ALA A 770 1.79 -7.10 -7.65
CA ALA A 770 0.66 -6.22 -7.44
C ALA A 770 0.39 -5.27 -8.64
N VAL A 771 1.43 -4.87 -9.37
CA VAL A 771 1.34 -3.95 -10.51
C VAL A 771 0.75 -4.69 -11.71
N ALA A 772 1.19 -5.92 -11.99
CA ALA A 772 0.62 -6.74 -13.06
C ALA A 772 -0.85 -7.13 -12.80
N TYR A 773 -1.22 -7.41 -11.54
CA TYR A 773 -2.64 -7.57 -11.17
C TYR A 773 -3.43 -6.28 -11.42
N TYR A 774 -2.95 -5.13 -10.94
CA TYR A 774 -3.61 -3.84 -11.13
C TYR A 774 -3.81 -3.50 -12.63
N ASN A 775 -2.78 -3.67 -13.46
CA ASN A 775 -2.85 -3.40 -14.90
C ASN A 775 -3.80 -4.35 -15.64
N ARG A 776 -3.82 -5.64 -15.28
CA ARG A 776 -4.80 -6.58 -15.83
C ARG A 776 -6.23 -6.26 -15.36
N GLY A 777 -6.38 -5.76 -14.13
CA GLY A 777 -7.64 -5.21 -13.60
C GLY A 777 -8.16 -4.01 -14.40
N LEU A 778 -7.27 -3.07 -14.76
CA LEU A 778 -7.59 -1.95 -15.67
C LEU A 778 -8.06 -2.45 -17.04
N LEU A 779 -7.36 -3.41 -17.64
CA LEU A 779 -7.74 -4.03 -18.91
C LEU A 779 -9.13 -4.69 -18.83
N TYR A 780 -9.43 -5.42 -17.75
CA TYR A 780 -10.75 -6.00 -17.53
C TYR A 780 -11.83 -4.92 -17.33
N GLN A 781 -11.52 -3.81 -16.66
CA GLN A 781 -12.42 -2.67 -16.51
C GLN A 781 -12.73 -1.99 -17.85
N GLU A 782 -11.75 -1.79 -18.73
CA GLU A 782 -11.94 -1.30 -20.11
C GLU A 782 -12.84 -2.24 -20.93
N GLN A 783 -12.68 -3.55 -20.76
CA GLN A 783 -13.53 -4.59 -21.37
C GLN A 783 -14.90 -4.75 -20.69
N LYS A 784 -15.20 -3.97 -19.64
CA LYS A 784 -16.42 -4.04 -18.81
C LYS A 784 -16.62 -5.38 -18.08
N GLN A 785 -15.54 -6.13 -17.86
CA GLN A 785 -15.51 -7.39 -17.12
C GLN A 785 -15.28 -7.12 -15.62
N TYR A 786 -16.22 -6.39 -15.00
CA TYR A 786 -16.02 -5.80 -13.67
C TYR A 786 -15.70 -6.80 -12.55
N ASP A 787 -16.26 -8.02 -12.59
CA ASP A 787 -15.99 -9.04 -11.57
C ASP A 787 -14.52 -9.53 -11.60
N LEU A 788 -13.92 -9.60 -12.80
CA LEU A 788 -12.50 -9.95 -12.97
C LEU A 788 -11.60 -8.78 -12.55
N ALA A 789 -11.99 -7.54 -12.88
CA ALA A 789 -11.29 -6.35 -12.43
C ALA A 789 -11.25 -6.22 -10.90
N LEU A 790 -12.40 -6.43 -10.23
CA LEU A 790 -12.50 -6.47 -8.76
C LEU A 790 -11.62 -7.58 -8.17
N SER A 791 -11.63 -8.78 -8.76
CA SER A 791 -10.78 -9.89 -8.32
C SER A 791 -9.29 -9.56 -8.40
N ASP A 792 -8.85 -8.89 -9.47
CA ASP A 792 -7.46 -8.50 -9.67
C ASP A 792 -7.05 -7.34 -8.76
N TYR A 793 -7.89 -6.31 -8.58
CA TYR A 793 -7.62 -5.26 -7.59
C TYR A 793 -7.56 -5.82 -6.16
N ASN A 794 -8.34 -6.86 -5.83
CA ASN A 794 -8.23 -7.57 -4.56
C ASN A 794 -6.88 -8.29 -4.39
N GLN A 795 -6.30 -8.89 -5.45
CA GLN A 795 -4.95 -9.46 -5.36
C GLN A 795 -3.88 -8.38 -5.30
N ALA A 796 -4.00 -7.31 -6.09
CA ALA A 796 -3.08 -6.18 -6.06
C ALA A 796 -2.97 -5.59 -4.64
N LEU A 797 -4.10 -5.35 -3.98
CA LEU A 797 -4.15 -4.82 -2.61
C LEU A 797 -3.74 -5.84 -1.54
N LYS A 798 -3.87 -7.14 -1.80
CA LYS A 798 -3.33 -8.20 -0.92
C LYS A 798 -1.81 -8.21 -0.92
N PHE A 799 -1.17 -8.00 -2.07
CA PHE A 799 0.29 -8.00 -2.19
C PHE A 799 0.92 -6.62 -1.94
N ASN A 800 0.20 -5.54 -2.21
CA ASN A 800 0.56 -4.17 -1.82
C ASN A 800 -0.62 -3.45 -1.15
N PRO A 801 -0.75 -3.53 0.19
CA PRO A 801 -1.81 -2.85 0.95
C PRO A 801 -1.75 -1.32 0.94
N GLN A 802 -0.70 -0.73 0.34
CA GLN A 802 -0.50 0.72 0.21
C GLN A 802 -0.74 1.23 -1.22
N TYR A 803 -1.36 0.42 -2.09
CA TYR A 803 -1.58 0.79 -3.49
C TYR A 803 -2.81 1.70 -3.68
N ILE A 804 -2.57 3.01 -3.61
CA ILE A 804 -3.58 4.09 -3.69
C ILE A 804 -4.50 3.93 -4.91
N ASP A 805 -3.93 3.78 -6.12
CA ASP A 805 -4.70 3.69 -7.37
C ASP A 805 -5.63 2.46 -7.40
N ALA A 806 -5.17 1.34 -6.83
CA ALA A 806 -5.96 0.12 -6.76
C ALA A 806 -7.18 0.26 -5.83
N TYR A 807 -7.03 0.96 -4.70
CA TYR A 807 -8.19 1.34 -3.86
C TYR A 807 -9.14 2.24 -4.63
N ASN A 808 -8.65 3.33 -5.24
CA ASN A 808 -9.51 4.27 -5.95
C ASN A 808 -10.28 3.64 -7.12
N ASN A 809 -9.63 2.78 -7.92
CA ASN A 809 -10.30 2.13 -9.04
C ASN A 809 -11.25 1.01 -8.59
N ARG A 810 -10.93 0.27 -7.51
CA ARG A 810 -11.87 -0.68 -6.90
C ARG A 810 -13.08 0.02 -6.29
N GLY A 811 -12.87 1.12 -5.58
CA GLY A 811 -13.93 1.98 -5.06
C GLY A 811 -14.81 2.58 -6.16
N PHE A 812 -14.21 2.98 -7.29
CA PHE A 812 -14.95 3.42 -8.48
C PHE A 812 -15.87 2.31 -9.02
N LEU A 813 -15.39 1.07 -9.14
CA LEU A 813 -16.21 -0.07 -9.55
C LEU A 813 -17.33 -0.38 -8.55
N TYR A 814 -17.07 -0.33 -7.24
CA TYR A 814 -18.12 -0.47 -6.22
C TYR A 814 -19.18 0.61 -6.33
N LYS A 815 -18.81 1.88 -6.62
CA LYS A 815 -19.76 2.97 -6.90
C LYS A 815 -20.62 2.68 -8.14
N GLU A 816 -20.04 2.21 -9.25
CA GLU A 816 -20.82 1.80 -10.44
C GLU A 816 -21.80 0.65 -10.13
N GLN A 817 -21.40 -0.29 -9.27
CA GLN A 817 -22.26 -1.37 -8.75
C GLN A 817 -23.24 -0.91 -7.64
N LYS A 818 -23.26 0.37 -7.28
CA LYS A 818 -24.05 0.98 -6.19
C LYS A 818 -23.76 0.40 -4.79
N GLN A 819 -22.61 -0.23 -4.62
CA GLN A 819 -22.08 -0.72 -3.33
C GLN A 819 -21.37 0.44 -2.60
N TYR A 820 -22.16 1.45 -2.23
CA TYR A 820 -21.61 2.73 -1.76
C TYR A 820 -20.75 2.62 -0.50
N ASP A 821 -21.09 1.75 0.45
CA ASP A 821 -20.31 1.60 1.69
C ASP A 821 -18.90 1.04 1.42
N SER A 822 -18.79 0.09 0.48
CA SER A 822 -17.51 -0.45 0.00
C SER A 822 -16.71 0.59 -0.78
N ALA A 823 -17.39 1.40 -1.61
CA ALA A 823 -16.76 2.51 -2.34
C ALA A 823 -16.19 3.57 -1.37
N LEU A 824 -16.98 4.00 -0.38
CA LEU A 824 -16.54 4.95 0.65
C LEU A 824 -15.36 4.41 1.46
N SER A 825 -15.38 3.11 1.82
CA SER A 825 -14.25 2.46 2.51
C SER A 825 -12.96 2.55 1.69
N ASP A 826 -13.02 2.24 0.39
CA ASP A 826 -11.85 2.27 -0.49
C ASP A 826 -11.33 3.70 -0.72
N PHE A 827 -12.21 4.68 -0.95
CA PHE A 827 -11.78 6.08 -1.07
C PHE A 827 -11.20 6.63 0.24
N ASN A 828 -11.72 6.21 1.40
CA ASN A 828 -11.13 6.56 2.69
C ASN A 828 -9.72 5.97 2.86
N GLN A 829 -9.49 4.71 2.47
CA GLN A 829 -8.15 4.11 2.50
C GLN A 829 -7.18 4.82 1.54
N ALA A 830 -7.62 5.16 0.32
CA ALA A 830 -6.79 5.94 -0.62
C ALA A 830 -6.36 7.30 -0.03
N ILE A 831 -7.27 7.99 0.68
CA ILE A 831 -7.00 9.27 1.35
C ILE A 831 -6.13 9.10 2.61
N GLU A 832 -6.31 8.02 3.38
CA GLU A 832 -5.48 7.71 4.56
C GLU A 832 -4.01 7.41 4.17
N ILE A 833 -3.79 6.80 3.00
CA ILE A 833 -2.44 6.57 2.45
C ILE A 833 -1.86 7.85 1.85
N ASN A 834 -2.68 8.70 1.21
CA ASN A 834 -2.23 9.97 0.65
C ASN A 834 -3.34 11.06 0.72
N GLU A 835 -3.19 11.98 1.67
CA GLU A 835 -4.08 13.13 1.86
C GLU A 835 -4.08 14.13 0.67
N GLN A 836 -3.10 14.04 -0.24
CA GLN A 836 -2.99 14.88 -1.44
C GLN A 836 -3.53 14.19 -2.71
N PHE A 837 -4.37 13.16 -2.58
CA PHE A 837 -4.93 12.42 -3.71
C PHE A 837 -6.35 12.92 -4.10
N ALA A 838 -6.41 13.93 -4.96
CA ALA A 838 -7.64 14.65 -5.31
C ALA A 838 -8.74 13.78 -5.93
N GLU A 839 -8.38 12.74 -6.70
CA GLU A 839 -9.27 11.80 -7.35
C GLU A 839 -10.16 11.04 -6.36
N ALA A 840 -9.60 10.60 -5.23
CA ALA A 840 -10.37 9.90 -4.20
C ALA A 840 -11.36 10.84 -3.49
N TYR A 841 -10.99 12.09 -3.21
CA TYR A 841 -11.93 13.10 -2.70
C TYR A 841 -13.06 13.36 -3.69
N ASN A 842 -12.76 13.58 -4.98
CA ASN A 842 -13.79 13.74 -6.01
C ASN A 842 -14.75 12.54 -6.07
N ASN A 843 -14.21 11.32 -6.09
CA ASN A 843 -15.02 10.11 -6.14
C ASN A 843 -15.86 9.88 -4.86
N ARG A 844 -15.32 10.17 -3.67
CA ARG A 844 -16.05 10.14 -2.39
C ARG A 844 -17.14 11.21 -2.34
N GLY A 845 -16.88 12.40 -2.89
CA GLY A 845 -17.85 13.47 -3.06
C GLY A 845 -19.01 13.07 -3.98
N ILE A 846 -18.74 12.37 -5.09
CA ILE A 846 -19.76 11.80 -5.97
C ILE A 846 -20.65 10.78 -5.23
N VAL A 847 -20.06 9.85 -4.46
CA VAL A 847 -20.85 8.90 -3.66
C VAL A 847 -21.71 9.61 -2.62
N SER A 848 -21.13 10.58 -1.89
CA SER A 848 -21.84 11.38 -0.89
C SER A 848 -23.01 12.14 -1.51
N PHE A 849 -22.83 12.70 -2.72
CA PHE A 849 -23.90 13.34 -3.48
C PHE A 849 -25.03 12.35 -3.83
N GLN A 850 -24.69 11.14 -4.31
CA GLN A 850 -25.66 10.09 -4.63
C GLN A 850 -26.43 9.61 -3.38
N GLN A 851 -25.79 9.59 -2.21
CA GLN A 851 -26.42 9.34 -0.92
C GLN A 851 -27.19 10.57 -0.36
N LYS A 852 -27.25 11.69 -1.09
CA LYS A 852 -27.86 12.98 -0.69
C LYS A 852 -27.22 13.65 0.54
N GLN A 853 -25.97 13.30 0.84
CA GLN A 853 -25.16 13.88 1.91
C GLN A 853 -24.43 15.13 1.36
N TYR A 854 -25.21 16.15 1.03
CA TYR A 854 -24.73 17.31 0.26
C TYR A 854 -23.62 18.12 0.94
N ASP A 855 -23.60 18.21 2.27
CA ASP A 855 -22.54 18.93 2.99
C ASP A 855 -21.19 18.19 2.92
N LEU A 856 -21.20 16.85 2.99
CA LEU A 856 -19.99 16.03 2.83
C LEU A 856 -19.50 16.07 1.39
N ALA A 857 -20.40 15.95 0.41
CA ALA A 857 -20.07 16.11 -1.00
C ALA A 857 -19.42 17.47 -1.30
N LEU A 858 -19.95 18.55 -0.72
CA LEU A 858 -19.38 19.89 -0.87
C LEU A 858 -17.98 20.00 -0.24
N SER A 859 -17.78 19.41 0.94
CA SER A 859 -16.47 19.38 1.61
C SER A 859 -15.43 18.65 0.77
N ASP A 860 -15.77 17.47 0.25
CA ASP A 860 -14.88 16.65 -0.57
C ASP A 860 -14.54 17.32 -1.91
N PHE A 861 -15.52 17.92 -2.61
CA PHE A 861 -15.24 18.67 -3.83
C PHE A 861 -14.38 19.93 -3.59
N ASN A 862 -14.52 20.58 -2.44
CA ASN A 862 -13.65 21.70 -2.08
C ASN A 862 -12.21 21.22 -1.83
N GLN A 863 -12.02 20.13 -1.10
CA GLN A 863 -10.69 19.57 -0.83
C GLN A 863 -9.99 19.11 -2.13
N ALA A 864 -10.70 18.43 -3.03
CA ALA A 864 -10.16 18.03 -4.33
C ALA A 864 -9.72 19.23 -5.19
N ILE A 865 -10.43 20.37 -5.12
CA ILE A 865 -10.06 21.63 -5.80
C ILE A 865 -8.89 22.35 -5.11
N GLU A 866 -8.78 22.26 -3.78
CA GLU A 866 -7.65 22.82 -3.03
C GLU A 866 -6.33 22.08 -3.37
N ILE A 867 -6.40 20.75 -3.46
CA ILE A 867 -5.28 19.89 -3.87
C ILE A 867 -4.95 20.09 -5.36
N ASN A 868 -5.95 20.06 -6.25
CA ASN A 868 -5.77 20.25 -7.69
C ASN A 868 -6.70 21.34 -8.26
N PRO A 869 -6.25 22.61 -8.28
CA PRO A 869 -7.02 23.73 -8.84
C PRO A 869 -7.26 23.67 -10.36
N GLN A 870 -6.69 22.70 -11.08
CA GLN A 870 -6.90 22.50 -12.53
C GLN A 870 -7.89 21.38 -12.85
N TYR A 871 -8.49 20.74 -11.84
CA TYR A 871 -9.33 19.55 -12.02
C TYR A 871 -10.76 19.90 -12.48
N ALA A 872 -10.94 20.07 -13.80
CA ALA A 872 -12.18 20.54 -14.44
C ALA A 872 -13.44 19.72 -14.08
N GLU A 873 -13.30 18.40 -13.93
CA GLU A 873 -14.35 17.46 -13.56
C GLU A 873 -14.96 17.83 -12.19
N VAL A 874 -14.13 18.19 -11.21
CA VAL A 874 -14.59 18.52 -9.85
C VAL A 874 -15.40 19.80 -9.83
N TYR A 875 -14.98 20.82 -10.60
CA TYR A 875 -15.76 22.03 -10.77
C TYR A 875 -17.14 21.71 -11.37
N SER A 876 -17.24 20.86 -12.40
CA SER A 876 -18.55 20.48 -12.96
C SER A 876 -19.40 19.68 -11.96
N ASN A 877 -18.80 18.78 -11.18
CA ASN A 877 -19.49 18.01 -10.14
C ASN A 877 -20.01 18.90 -8.99
N ARG A 878 -19.21 19.88 -8.53
CA ARG A 878 -19.62 20.85 -7.51
C ARG A 878 -20.66 21.84 -8.06
N GLY A 879 -20.53 22.26 -9.32
CA GLY A 879 -21.54 23.04 -10.03
C GLY A 879 -22.88 22.32 -10.11
N PHE A 880 -22.87 21.00 -10.37
CA PHE A 880 -24.07 20.16 -10.38
C PHE A 880 -24.69 20.01 -8.99
N LEU A 881 -23.88 19.87 -7.94
CA LEU A 881 -24.34 19.95 -6.56
C LEU A 881 -24.99 21.32 -6.25
N TYR A 882 -24.38 22.43 -6.66
CA TYR A 882 -24.95 23.77 -6.48
C TYR A 882 -26.26 23.97 -7.26
N PHE A 883 -26.39 23.42 -8.46
CA PHE A 883 -27.64 23.43 -9.24
C PHE A 883 -28.77 22.73 -8.47
N ASN A 884 -28.51 21.51 -7.94
CA ASN A 884 -29.48 20.78 -7.11
C ASN A 884 -29.83 21.51 -5.80
N LEU A 885 -28.91 22.31 -5.24
CA LEU A 885 -29.13 23.18 -4.09
C LEU A 885 -29.76 24.55 -4.46
N GLN A 886 -30.16 24.78 -5.71
CA GLN A 886 -30.69 26.04 -6.24
C GLN A 886 -29.76 27.26 -6.08
N LYS A 887 -28.44 27.02 -5.92
CA LYS A 887 -27.40 28.06 -5.81
C LYS A 887 -26.86 28.42 -7.20
N TYR A 888 -27.75 28.89 -8.07
CA TYR A 888 -27.51 29.03 -9.51
C TYR A 888 -26.30 29.88 -9.90
N ASP A 889 -26.01 30.97 -9.19
CA ASP A 889 -24.84 31.81 -9.50
C ASP A 889 -23.51 31.07 -9.23
N LEU A 890 -23.46 30.23 -8.20
CA LEU A 890 -22.29 29.38 -7.90
C LEU A 890 -22.17 28.24 -8.91
N ALA A 891 -23.29 27.61 -9.29
CA ALA A 891 -23.32 26.58 -10.32
C ALA A 891 -22.78 27.12 -11.66
N LEU A 892 -23.23 28.31 -12.08
CA LEU A 892 -22.76 28.96 -13.30
C LEU A 892 -21.27 29.29 -13.25
N ALA A 893 -20.77 29.79 -12.12
CA ALA A 893 -19.34 30.07 -11.94
C ALA A 893 -18.48 28.80 -12.06
N ASP A 894 -18.89 27.72 -11.40
CA ASP A 894 -18.19 26.44 -11.44
C ASP A 894 -18.22 25.79 -12.84
N TYR A 895 -19.37 25.79 -13.54
CA TYR A 895 -19.43 25.29 -14.92
C TYR A 895 -18.57 26.13 -15.89
N ASN A 896 -18.56 27.45 -15.73
CA ASN A 896 -17.67 28.31 -16.51
C ASN A 896 -16.20 27.99 -16.24
N LYS A 897 -15.82 27.72 -14.99
CA LYS A 897 -14.45 27.35 -14.64
C LYS A 897 -14.06 25.97 -15.19
N ALA A 898 -14.95 24.99 -15.14
CA ALA A 898 -14.74 23.68 -15.76
C ALA A 898 -14.47 23.80 -17.28
N ILE A 899 -15.21 24.67 -17.97
CA ILE A 899 -15.03 24.94 -19.41
C ILE A 899 -13.75 25.73 -19.71
N GLU A 900 -13.37 26.70 -18.85
CA GLU A 900 -12.11 27.43 -18.96
C GLU A 900 -10.89 26.51 -18.81
N LEU A 901 -10.98 25.51 -17.92
CA LEU A 901 -9.94 24.50 -17.70
C LEU A 901 -9.91 23.43 -18.79
N ASN A 902 -11.07 23.04 -19.34
CA ASN A 902 -11.18 22.04 -20.40
C ASN A 902 -12.32 22.37 -21.38
N GLU A 903 -11.97 23.06 -22.48
CA GLU A 903 -12.90 23.42 -23.57
C GLU A 903 -13.52 22.20 -24.30
N GLN A 904 -12.98 20.99 -24.09
CA GLN A 904 -13.52 19.75 -24.68
C GLN A 904 -14.46 19.00 -23.74
N TYR A 905 -14.73 19.51 -22.54
CA TYR A 905 -15.52 18.81 -21.54
C TYR A 905 -17.04 18.93 -21.77
N ALA A 906 -17.58 18.07 -22.64
CA ALA A 906 -18.99 18.05 -23.05
C ALA A 906 -20.01 18.09 -21.89
N ILE A 907 -19.70 17.45 -20.75
CA ILE A 907 -20.58 17.39 -19.57
C ILE A 907 -20.75 18.78 -18.94
N ALA A 908 -19.71 19.62 -18.89
CA ALA A 908 -19.82 20.97 -18.33
C ALA A 908 -20.70 21.88 -19.20
N TYR A 909 -20.61 21.76 -20.54
CA TYR A 909 -21.54 22.43 -21.44
C TYR A 909 -22.98 21.95 -21.23
N TYR A 910 -23.22 20.64 -21.21
CA TYR A 910 -24.55 20.08 -20.96
C TYR A 910 -25.15 20.55 -19.62
N ASN A 911 -24.37 20.51 -18.54
CA ASN A 911 -24.80 20.94 -17.20
C ASN A 911 -25.09 22.45 -17.12
N ARG A 912 -24.35 23.29 -17.86
CA ARG A 912 -24.64 24.72 -17.99
C ARG A 912 -25.86 24.98 -18.88
N GLY A 913 -26.07 24.15 -19.90
CA GLY A 913 -27.27 24.12 -20.73
C GLY A 913 -28.53 23.88 -19.90
N LEU A 914 -28.52 22.85 -19.05
CA LEU A 914 -29.61 22.56 -18.09
C LEU A 914 -29.92 23.76 -17.18
N LEU A 915 -28.89 24.44 -16.68
CA LEU A 915 -29.06 25.63 -15.84
C LEU A 915 -29.66 26.82 -16.63
N TYR A 916 -29.28 27.01 -17.89
CA TYR A 916 -29.89 28.04 -18.73
C TYR A 916 -31.33 27.71 -19.11
N ASP A 917 -31.67 26.43 -19.26
CA ASP A 917 -33.01 25.94 -19.55
C ASP A 917 -33.97 26.22 -18.39
N ASP A 918 -33.58 25.87 -17.16
CA ASP A 918 -34.32 26.21 -15.92
C ASP A 918 -34.50 27.73 -15.73
N GLN A 919 -33.51 28.52 -16.17
CA GLN A 919 -33.59 29.99 -16.19
C GLN A 919 -34.36 30.58 -17.39
N GLN A 920 -34.96 29.75 -18.25
CA GLN A 920 -35.70 30.13 -19.46
C GLN A 920 -34.87 30.91 -20.50
N LYS A 921 -33.53 30.73 -20.47
CA LYS A 921 -32.56 31.34 -21.40
C LYS A 921 -32.31 30.39 -22.58
N TYR A 922 -33.38 30.04 -23.29
CA TYR A 922 -33.40 28.95 -24.26
C TYR A 922 -32.33 29.06 -25.37
N ASP A 923 -32.01 30.26 -25.86
CA ASP A 923 -30.95 30.45 -26.87
C ASP A 923 -29.56 30.04 -26.37
N LEU A 924 -29.27 30.28 -25.08
CA LEU A 924 -28.02 29.88 -24.44
C LEU A 924 -28.00 28.39 -24.13
N ALA A 925 -29.12 27.84 -23.63
CA ALA A 925 -29.26 26.40 -23.40
C ALA A 925 -29.05 25.60 -24.68
N LEU A 926 -29.65 26.04 -25.79
CA LEU A 926 -29.52 25.42 -27.10
C LEU A 926 -28.09 25.50 -27.65
N ALA A 927 -27.39 26.63 -27.45
CA ALA A 927 -25.99 26.76 -27.82
C ALA A 927 -25.08 25.79 -27.04
N ASP A 928 -25.31 25.64 -25.74
CA ASP A 928 -24.55 24.72 -24.89
C ASP A 928 -24.87 23.25 -25.18
N TYR A 929 -26.14 22.87 -25.38
CA TYR A 929 -26.50 21.52 -25.83
C TYR A 929 -25.91 21.19 -27.20
N ASN A 930 -25.91 22.13 -28.14
CA ASN A 930 -25.23 21.97 -29.43
C ASN A 930 -23.73 21.68 -29.24
N LYS A 931 -23.04 22.42 -28.36
CA LYS A 931 -21.61 22.23 -28.12
C LYS A 931 -21.32 20.90 -27.41
N ALA A 932 -22.15 20.50 -26.44
CA ALA A 932 -22.05 19.20 -25.79
C ALA A 932 -22.18 18.03 -26.79
N ILE A 933 -23.09 18.14 -27.76
CA ILE A 933 -23.30 17.15 -28.82
C ILE A 933 -22.17 17.17 -29.88
N GLU A 934 -21.64 18.35 -30.20
CA GLU A 934 -20.47 18.50 -31.09
C GLU A 934 -19.24 17.77 -30.50
N LEU A 935 -19.02 17.93 -29.19
CA LEU A 935 -17.92 17.32 -28.45
C LEU A 935 -18.15 15.82 -28.17
N ASN A 936 -19.39 15.41 -27.90
CA ASN A 936 -19.79 14.01 -27.73
C ASN A 936 -21.04 13.66 -28.56
N PRO A 937 -20.87 13.15 -29.79
CA PRO A 937 -21.98 12.72 -30.65
C PRO A 937 -22.81 11.54 -30.12
N ASN A 938 -22.38 10.89 -29.02
CA ASN A 938 -23.09 9.80 -28.34
C ASN A 938 -23.69 10.26 -26.99
N PHE A 939 -23.98 11.55 -26.81
CA PHE A 939 -24.58 12.09 -25.57
C PHE A 939 -26.12 12.08 -25.65
N ALA A 940 -26.75 10.95 -25.33
CA ALA A 940 -28.20 10.74 -25.48
C ALA A 940 -29.05 11.79 -24.74
N GLU A 941 -28.67 12.13 -23.51
CA GLU A 941 -29.38 13.07 -22.64
C GLU A 941 -29.37 14.50 -23.21
N ALA A 942 -28.26 14.91 -23.82
CA ALA A 942 -28.14 16.21 -24.49
C ALA A 942 -29.07 16.29 -25.72
N TYR A 943 -29.16 15.20 -26.50
CA TYR A 943 -30.14 15.11 -27.59
C TYR A 943 -31.57 15.17 -27.06
N ASN A 944 -31.92 14.39 -26.03
CA ASN A 944 -33.27 14.40 -25.46
C ASN A 944 -33.69 15.80 -24.96
N ASN A 945 -32.81 16.50 -24.24
CA ASN A 945 -33.16 17.81 -23.66
C ASN A 945 -33.21 18.91 -24.73
N ARG A 946 -32.33 18.88 -25.74
CA ARG A 946 -32.47 19.76 -26.92
C ARG A 946 -33.75 19.45 -27.71
N GLY A 947 -34.14 18.18 -27.81
CA GLY A 947 -35.40 17.75 -28.40
C GLY A 947 -36.63 18.30 -27.67
N ASN A 948 -36.63 18.29 -26.34
CA ASN A 948 -37.67 18.94 -25.52
C ASN A 948 -37.74 20.45 -25.81
N LEU A 949 -36.60 21.13 -25.83
CA LEU A 949 -36.51 22.56 -26.12
C LEU A 949 -37.05 22.91 -27.53
N TYR A 950 -36.77 22.07 -28.53
CA TYR A 950 -37.36 22.20 -29.86
C TYR A 950 -38.87 21.94 -29.88
N SER A 951 -39.37 21.01 -29.05
CA SER A 951 -40.81 20.73 -28.91
C SER A 951 -41.56 21.95 -28.37
N ASP A 952 -41.04 22.58 -27.31
CA ASP A 952 -41.60 23.79 -26.70
C ASP A 952 -41.62 24.98 -27.68
N GLN A 953 -40.58 25.10 -28.52
CA GLN A 953 -40.50 26.06 -29.62
C GLN A 953 -41.37 25.72 -30.84
N GLN A 954 -42.13 24.62 -30.81
CA GLN A 954 -42.94 24.10 -31.93
C GLN A 954 -42.13 23.70 -33.18
N LEU A 955 -40.83 23.44 -33.02
CA LEU A 955 -39.91 22.97 -34.07
C LEU A 955 -39.93 21.44 -34.16
N LEU A 956 -41.12 20.89 -34.41
CA LEU A 956 -41.45 19.48 -34.19
C LEU A 956 -40.57 18.49 -34.98
N ASP A 957 -40.12 18.85 -36.19
CA ASP A 957 -39.25 17.98 -36.99
C ASP A 957 -37.84 17.85 -36.40
N LEU A 958 -37.32 18.91 -35.78
CA LEU A 958 -36.02 18.90 -35.09
C LEU A 958 -36.12 18.13 -33.77
N ALA A 959 -37.20 18.35 -33.01
CA ALA A 959 -37.50 17.59 -31.81
C ALA A 959 -37.55 16.08 -32.08
N LEU A 960 -38.27 15.67 -33.13
CA LEU A 960 -38.38 14.27 -33.52
C LEU A 960 -37.04 13.67 -33.96
N ALA A 961 -36.21 14.43 -34.69
CA ALA A 961 -34.87 13.99 -35.09
C ALA A 961 -33.96 13.74 -33.88
N ASP A 962 -34.00 14.64 -32.90
CA ASP A 962 -33.22 14.54 -31.66
C ASP A 962 -33.68 13.39 -30.77
N PHE A 963 -34.98 13.21 -30.53
CA PHE A 963 -35.47 12.05 -29.77
C PHE A 963 -35.13 10.70 -30.47
N ASN A 964 -35.17 10.66 -31.79
CA ASN A 964 -34.76 9.47 -32.55
C ASN A 964 -33.26 9.19 -32.41
N GLN A 965 -32.42 10.22 -32.37
CA GLN A 965 -30.97 10.06 -32.19
C GLN A 965 -30.64 9.68 -30.73
N ALA A 966 -31.31 10.26 -29.73
CA ALA A 966 -31.19 9.86 -28.32
C ALA A 966 -31.51 8.36 -28.15
N LEU A 967 -32.65 7.90 -28.69
CA LEU A 967 -33.07 6.50 -28.62
C LEU A 967 -32.20 5.54 -29.44
N LYS A 968 -31.52 6.02 -30.48
CA LYS A 968 -30.52 5.24 -31.23
C LYS A 968 -29.21 5.06 -30.45
N ILE A 969 -28.88 6.02 -29.59
CA ILE A 969 -27.72 5.95 -28.69
C ILE A 969 -28.06 5.08 -27.46
N ASN A 970 -29.25 5.26 -26.89
CA ASN A 970 -29.73 4.53 -25.73
C ASN A 970 -31.17 4.00 -25.97
N GLU A 971 -31.28 2.76 -26.43
CA GLU A 971 -32.57 2.07 -26.65
C GLU A 971 -33.33 1.77 -25.34
N GLN A 972 -32.73 2.01 -24.16
CA GLN A 972 -33.33 1.79 -22.85
C GLN A 972 -33.67 3.11 -22.12
N ASP A 973 -33.79 4.22 -22.86
CA ASP A 973 -34.22 5.51 -22.30
C ASP A 973 -35.76 5.65 -22.28
N ALA A 974 -36.36 5.34 -21.12
CA ALA A 974 -37.80 5.51 -20.90
C ALA A 974 -38.28 6.97 -21.01
N ILE A 975 -37.41 7.95 -20.70
CA ILE A 975 -37.74 9.38 -20.74
C ILE A 975 -37.78 9.85 -22.19
N ALA A 976 -36.81 9.46 -23.02
CA ALA A 976 -36.82 9.78 -24.45
C ALA A 976 -38.01 9.16 -25.20
N TYR A 977 -38.41 7.91 -24.87
CA TYR A 977 -39.66 7.34 -25.37
C TYR A 977 -40.89 8.14 -24.91
N TYR A 978 -40.98 8.51 -23.64
CA TYR A 978 -42.10 9.32 -23.13
C TYR A 978 -42.19 10.69 -23.82
N ASN A 979 -41.07 11.40 -24.00
CA ASN A 979 -41.00 12.71 -24.65
C ASN A 979 -41.39 12.63 -26.14
N ARG A 980 -40.89 11.64 -26.87
CA ARG A 980 -41.31 11.39 -28.26
C ARG A 980 -42.79 10.98 -28.35
N GLY A 981 -43.29 10.24 -27.37
CA GLY A 981 -44.72 9.92 -27.23
C GLY A 981 -45.60 11.16 -27.04
N ASN A 982 -45.16 12.12 -26.22
CA ASN A 982 -45.82 13.43 -26.07
C ASN A 982 -45.84 14.19 -27.41
N LEU A 983 -44.69 14.27 -28.10
CA LEU A 983 -44.58 14.91 -29.42
C LEU A 983 -45.53 14.28 -30.45
N TYR A 984 -45.61 12.95 -30.51
CA TYR A 984 -46.56 12.25 -31.38
C TYR A 984 -48.03 12.49 -30.98
N SER A 985 -48.32 12.66 -29.68
CA SER A 985 -49.65 13.02 -29.20
C SER A 985 -50.07 14.39 -29.71
N ASP A 986 -49.19 15.38 -29.65
CA ASP A 986 -49.44 16.76 -30.14
C ASP A 986 -49.58 16.80 -31.67
N GLN A 987 -48.79 16.00 -32.39
CA GLN A 987 -48.96 15.75 -33.82
C GLN A 987 -50.23 14.94 -34.18
N LYS A 988 -51.01 14.50 -33.18
CA LYS A 988 -52.23 13.66 -33.30
C LYS A 988 -51.98 12.27 -33.88
N GLN A 989 -50.73 11.80 -33.83
CA GLN A 989 -50.29 10.47 -34.28
C GLN A 989 -50.49 9.44 -33.15
N TYR A 990 -51.72 9.33 -32.64
CA TYR A 990 -52.03 8.67 -31.37
C TYR A 990 -51.53 7.22 -31.26
N ASN A 991 -51.50 6.46 -32.36
CA ASN A 991 -51.01 5.07 -32.34
C ASN A 991 -49.49 4.98 -32.12
N LEU A 992 -48.72 5.95 -32.63
CA LEU A 992 -47.28 6.03 -32.37
C LEU A 992 -47.01 6.50 -30.94
N ALA A 993 -47.76 7.48 -30.46
CA ALA A 993 -47.71 7.91 -29.06
C ALA A 993 -48.01 6.77 -28.07
N ILE A 994 -49.07 5.99 -28.31
CA ILE A 994 -49.41 4.80 -27.51
C ILE A 994 -48.28 3.76 -27.54
N SER A 995 -47.65 3.54 -28.71
CA SER A 995 -46.50 2.64 -28.84
C SER A 995 -45.31 3.10 -28.00
N ASP A 996 -44.95 4.37 -28.10
CA ASP A 996 -43.81 4.94 -27.37
C ASP A 996 -44.05 4.99 -25.86
N TYR A 997 -45.24 5.41 -25.39
CA TYR A 997 -45.59 5.29 -23.96
C TYR A 997 -45.56 3.83 -23.49
N THR A 998 -45.88 2.87 -24.35
CA THR A 998 -45.80 1.45 -23.99
C THR A 998 -44.35 0.98 -23.86
N GLN A 999 -43.42 1.45 -24.70
CA GLN A 999 -41.99 1.14 -24.51
C GLN A 999 -41.41 1.83 -23.28
N ALA A 1000 -41.75 3.11 -23.04
CA ALA A 1000 -41.39 3.80 -21.80
C ALA A 1000 -41.83 3.03 -20.54
N LEU A 1001 -43.03 2.44 -20.56
CA LEU A 1001 -43.57 1.63 -19.47
C LEU A 1001 -43.01 0.20 -19.39
N ASN A 1002 -42.57 -0.37 -20.50
CA ASN A 1002 -41.84 -1.66 -20.50
C ASN A 1002 -40.47 -1.51 -19.83
N ILE A 1003 -39.79 -0.38 -20.07
CA ILE A 1003 -38.48 -0.05 -19.51
C ILE A 1003 -38.62 0.41 -18.05
N ASN A 1004 -39.58 1.32 -17.77
CA ASN A 1004 -39.88 1.82 -16.43
C ASN A 1004 -41.37 1.63 -16.07
N PRO A 1005 -41.73 0.48 -15.46
CA PRO A 1005 -43.10 0.22 -14.98
C PRO A 1005 -43.58 1.14 -13.85
N GLN A 1006 -42.75 2.03 -13.33
CA GLN A 1006 -43.10 3.02 -12.29
C GLN A 1006 -43.30 4.43 -12.86
N TYR A 1007 -43.45 4.58 -14.18
CA TYR A 1007 -43.63 5.90 -14.81
C TYR A 1007 -45.11 6.33 -14.83
N ALA A 1008 -45.57 6.96 -13.74
CA ALA A 1008 -46.98 7.37 -13.56
C ALA A 1008 -47.52 8.27 -14.70
N ASP A 1009 -46.74 9.24 -15.17
CA ASP A 1009 -47.17 10.18 -16.21
C ASP A 1009 -47.39 9.49 -17.57
N ALA A 1010 -46.55 8.51 -17.92
CA ALA A 1010 -46.71 7.71 -19.12
C ALA A 1010 -48.01 6.89 -19.10
N TYR A 1011 -48.40 6.33 -17.94
CA TYR A 1011 -49.71 5.71 -17.76
C TYR A 1011 -50.85 6.73 -17.92
N ASN A 1012 -50.77 7.90 -17.26
CA ASN A 1012 -51.84 8.92 -17.35
C ASN A 1012 -52.01 9.42 -18.80
N ASN A 1013 -50.91 9.68 -19.52
CA ASN A 1013 -50.95 10.14 -20.91
C ASN A 1013 -51.42 9.05 -21.89
N ARG A 1014 -50.99 7.80 -21.74
CA ARG A 1014 -51.52 6.69 -22.55
C ARG A 1014 -53.01 6.45 -22.27
N GLY A 1015 -53.43 6.52 -21.00
CA GLY A 1015 -54.84 6.50 -20.59
C GLY A 1015 -55.66 7.66 -21.16
N ASN A 1016 -55.08 8.86 -21.33
CA ASN A 1016 -55.72 9.98 -22.03
C ASN A 1016 -56.01 9.65 -23.50
N LEU A 1017 -55.07 9.02 -24.20
CA LEU A 1017 -55.27 8.58 -25.59
C LEU A 1017 -56.28 7.45 -25.72
N TYR A 1018 -56.23 6.42 -24.85
CA TYR A 1018 -57.25 5.36 -24.82
C TYR A 1018 -58.67 5.92 -24.58
N LYS A 1019 -58.81 6.86 -23.64
CA LYS A 1019 -60.09 7.59 -23.40
C LYS A 1019 -60.58 8.31 -24.66
N GLN A 1020 -59.68 8.96 -25.40
CA GLN A 1020 -60.02 9.64 -26.66
C GLN A 1020 -60.43 8.66 -27.77
N GLN A 1021 -59.83 7.47 -27.80
CA GLN A 1021 -60.21 6.35 -28.69
C GLN A 1021 -61.43 5.56 -28.21
N GLN A 1022 -62.10 5.98 -27.12
CA GLN A 1022 -63.23 5.29 -26.47
C GLN A 1022 -62.91 3.89 -25.94
N GLN A 1023 -61.63 3.56 -25.75
CA GLN A 1023 -61.14 2.31 -25.16
C GLN A 1023 -61.13 2.44 -23.62
N TYR A 1024 -62.33 2.56 -23.04
CA TYR A 1024 -62.51 2.93 -21.64
C TYR A 1024 -61.87 1.97 -20.64
N ASP A 1025 -61.91 0.65 -20.88
CA ASP A 1025 -61.34 -0.33 -19.96
C ASP A 1025 -59.80 -0.21 -19.85
N LEU A 1026 -59.12 0.03 -20.98
CA LEU A 1026 -57.68 0.28 -21.01
C LEU A 1026 -57.33 1.62 -20.32
N ALA A 1027 -58.13 2.67 -20.56
CA ALA A 1027 -57.94 3.96 -19.90
C ALA A 1027 -58.14 3.86 -18.37
N LEU A 1028 -59.16 3.15 -17.89
CA LEU A 1028 -59.39 2.90 -16.46
C LEU A 1028 -58.24 2.11 -15.82
N SER A 1029 -57.71 1.11 -16.52
CA SER A 1029 -56.54 0.35 -16.09
C SER A 1029 -55.31 1.26 -15.94
N ASP A 1030 -54.98 2.03 -16.98
CA ASP A 1030 -53.83 2.93 -16.98
C ASP A 1030 -53.93 4.02 -15.90
N TYR A 1031 -55.07 4.73 -15.77
CA TYR A 1031 -55.23 5.70 -14.68
C TYR A 1031 -55.15 5.07 -13.30
N THR A 1032 -55.57 3.81 -13.15
CA THR A 1032 -55.46 3.09 -11.87
C THR A 1032 -54.01 2.73 -11.56
N GLN A 1033 -53.19 2.34 -12.54
CA GLN A 1033 -51.76 2.14 -12.32
C GLN A 1033 -51.02 3.45 -12.05
N ALA A 1034 -51.34 4.53 -12.77
CA ALA A 1034 -50.82 5.86 -12.46
C ALA A 1034 -51.07 6.26 -11.00
N LEU A 1035 -52.27 6.00 -10.48
CA LEU A 1035 -52.66 6.29 -9.10
C LEU A 1035 -52.10 5.31 -8.05
N ASN A 1036 -51.82 4.06 -8.42
CA ASN A 1036 -51.11 3.10 -7.56
C ASN A 1036 -49.65 3.55 -7.32
N ILE A 1037 -49.03 4.16 -8.34
CA ILE A 1037 -47.67 4.68 -8.29
C ILE A 1037 -47.66 6.07 -7.61
N ASN A 1038 -48.49 6.99 -8.08
CA ASN A 1038 -48.64 8.35 -7.56
C ASN A 1038 -50.07 8.62 -7.09
N HIS A 1039 -50.32 8.35 -5.80
CA HIS A 1039 -51.60 8.61 -5.15
C HIS A 1039 -51.94 10.11 -4.98
N GLN A 1040 -51.05 11.03 -5.37
CA GLN A 1040 -51.25 12.48 -5.32
C GLN A 1040 -51.51 13.10 -6.71
N ASP A 1041 -51.77 12.30 -7.75
CA ASP A 1041 -52.18 12.83 -9.06
C ASP A 1041 -53.69 13.16 -9.09
N ALA A 1042 -54.01 14.44 -8.86
CA ALA A 1042 -55.37 14.96 -8.98
C ALA A 1042 -55.95 14.87 -10.41
N MET A 1043 -55.11 14.92 -11.44
CA MET A 1043 -55.53 14.81 -12.84
C MET A 1043 -55.90 13.37 -13.19
N ALA A 1044 -55.14 12.37 -12.75
CA ALA A 1044 -55.50 10.96 -12.95
C ALA A 1044 -56.83 10.59 -12.26
N TYR A 1045 -57.05 11.02 -11.02
CA TYR A 1045 -58.35 10.86 -10.35
C TYR A 1045 -59.48 11.53 -11.15
N TYR A 1046 -59.32 12.79 -11.55
CA TYR A 1046 -60.32 13.51 -12.34
C TYR A 1046 -60.60 12.83 -13.69
N ASN A 1047 -59.57 12.35 -14.38
CA ASN A 1047 -59.66 11.65 -15.66
C ASN A 1047 -60.42 10.32 -15.54
N ARG A 1048 -60.14 9.54 -14.48
CA ARG A 1048 -60.84 8.28 -14.20
C ARG A 1048 -62.31 8.53 -13.81
N GLY A 1049 -62.56 9.55 -12.98
CA GLY A 1049 -63.90 10.01 -12.62
C GLY A 1049 -64.76 10.47 -13.80
N ILE A 1050 -64.17 11.00 -14.89
CA ILE A 1050 -64.90 11.29 -16.14
C ILE A 1050 -65.45 10.01 -16.77
N ILE A 1051 -64.66 8.95 -16.83
CA ILE A 1051 -65.09 7.67 -17.43
C ILE A 1051 -66.17 7.03 -16.57
N TYR A 1052 -65.98 6.96 -15.25
CA TYR A 1052 -67.01 6.45 -14.35
C TYR A 1052 -68.33 7.23 -14.47
N LYS A 1053 -68.29 8.56 -14.62
CA LYS A 1053 -69.48 9.38 -14.88
C LYS A 1053 -70.14 9.00 -16.22
N GLN A 1054 -69.36 8.80 -17.29
CA GLN A 1054 -69.89 8.38 -18.60
C GLN A 1054 -70.52 6.98 -18.54
N GLN A 1055 -69.98 6.07 -17.73
CA GLN A 1055 -70.52 4.74 -17.47
C GLN A 1055 -71.65 4.71 -16.41
N GLN A 1056 -72.13 5.87 -15.93
CA GLN A 1056 -73.15 6.02 -14.88
C GLN A 1056 -72.76 5.38 -13.52
N GLN A 1057 -71.47 5.10 -13.30
CA GLN A 1057 -70.92 4.60 -12.03
C GLN A 1057 -70.70 5.78 -11.08
N TYR A 1058 -71.80 6.42 -10.68
CA TYR A 1058 -71.79 7.71 -10.00
C TYR A 1058 -71.02 7.70 -8.67
N ASP A 1059 -71.11 6.64 -7.86
CA ASP A 1059 -70.44 6.58 -6.56
C ASP A 1059 -68.91 6.57 -6.70
N LEU A 1060 -68.38 5.84 -7.69
CA LEU A 1060 -66.95 5.83 -8.02
C LEU A 1060 -66.50 7.19 -8.58
N ALA A 1061 -67.31 7.81 -9.45
CA ALA A 1061 -67.01 9.14 -9.97
C ALA A 1061 -67.01 10.23 -8.87
N LEU A 1062 -67.96 10.19 -7.93
CA LEU A 1062 -68.02 11.09 -6.77
C LEU A 1062 -66.79 10.91 -5.86
N SER A 1063 -66.36 9.65 -5.63
CA SER A 1063 -65.15 9.34 -4.88
C SER A 1063 -63.91 9.93 -5.55
N ASP A 1064 -63.70 9.63 -6.84
CA ASP A 1064 -62.54 10.11 -7.60
C ASP A 1064 -62.50 11.64 -7.71
N TYR A 1065 -63.62 12.31 -8.01
CA TYR A 1065 -63.66 13.78 -8.00
C TYR A 1065 -63.41 14.36 -6.60
N THR A 1066 -63.82 13.66 -5.54
CA THR A 1066 -63.53 14.12 -4.17
C THR A 1066 -62.06 13.96 -3.82
N GLN A 1067 -61.37 12.90 -4.25
CA GLN A 1067 -59.92 12.78 -4.06
C GLN A 1067 -59.14 13.79 -4.91
N ALA A 1068 -59.52 14.00 -6.17
CA ALA A 1068 -58.94 15.06 -7.01
C ALA A 1068 -59.06 16.44 -6.35
N LEU A 1069 -60.20 16.71 -5.68
CA LEU A 1069 -60.44 17.95 -4.95
C LEU A 1069 -59.76 18.02 -3.57
N ASN A 1070 -59.53 16.90 -2.90
CA ASN A 1070 -58.74 16.84 -1.66
C ASN A 1070 -57.27 17.18 -1.93
N ILE A 1071 -56.74 16.72 -3.06
CA ILE A 1071 -55.37 16.99 -3.52
C ILE A 1071 -55.27 18.43 -4.08
N ASN A 1072 -56.19 18.83 -4.96
CA ASN A 1072 -56.19 20.14 -5.60
C ASN A 1072 -57.53 20.88 -5.37
N HIS A 1073 -57.57 21.70 -4.32
CA HIS A 1073 -58.72 22.55 -3.99
C HIS A 1073 -59.04 23.63 -5.04
N GLN A 1074 -58.16 23.87 -6.03
CA GLN A 1074 -58.35 24.83 -7.13
C GLN A 1074 -58.81 24.16 -8.44
N PHE A 1075 -59.29 22.92 -8.40
CA PHE A 1075 -59.75 22.20 -9.60
C PHE A 1075 -61.23 22.49 -9.93
N ALA A 1076 -61.50 23.63 -10.58
CA ALA A 1076 -62.87 24.08 -10.90
C ALA A 1076 -63.71 23.05 -11.71
N GLN A 1077 -63.08 22.34 -12.64
CA GLN A 1077 -63.74 21.33 -13.47
C GLN A 1077 -64.19 20.11 -12.66
N ALA A 1078 -63.44 19.71 -11.64
CA ALA A 1078 -63.81 18.62 -10.74
C ALA A 1078 -65.04 18.99 -9.89
N TYR A 1079 -65.07 20.20 -9.32
CA TYR A 1079 -66.26 20.73 -8.64
C TYR A 1079 -67.49 20.74 -9.57
N ASN A 1080 -67.38 21.30 -10.78
CA ASN A 1080 -68.50 21.33 -11.72
C ASN A 1080 -68.99 19.93 -12.12
N ASN A 1081 -68.08 18.97 -12.36
CA ASN A 1081 -68.47 17.60 -12.71
C ASN A 1081 -69.11 16.85 -11.53
N ARG A 1082 -68.63 17.07 -10.29
CA ARG A 1082 -69.23 16.49 -9.08
C ARG A 1082 -70.62 17.10 -8.81
N GLY A 1083 -70.78 18.40 -8.99
CA GLY A 1083 -72.06 19.11 -8.93
C GLY A 1083 -73.10 18.63 -9.97
N ILE A 1084 -72.67 18.20 -11.17
CA ILE A 1084 -73.55 17.56 -12.16
C ILE A 1084 -74.11 16.25 -11.61
N ILE A 1085 -73.28 15.39 -11.01
CA ILE A 1085 -73.73 14.12 -10.45
C ILE A 1085 -74.68 14.35 -9.26
N TYR A 1086 -74.34 15.26 -8.34
CA TYR A 1086 -75.24 15.62 -7.24
C TYR A 1086 -76.59 16.15 -7.74
N LYS A 1087 -76.62 16.92 -8.83
CA LYS A 1087 -77.87 17.37 -9.45
C LYS A 1087 -78.68 16.18 -9.98
N GLU A 1088 -78.06 15.24 -10.70
CA GLU A 1088 -78.72 14.03 -11.23
C GLU A 1088 -79.28 13.15 -10.10
N GLN A 1089 -78.57 13.04 -8.98
CA GLN A 1089 -79.01 12.39 -7.75
C GLN A 1089 -80.02 13.21 -6.91
N LYS A 1090 -80.43 14.41 -7.39
CA LYS A 1090 -81.34 15.36 -6.71
C LYS A 1090 -80.83 15.91 -5.37
N GLN A 1091 -79.53 15.81 -5.11
CA GLN A 1091 -78.85 16.42 -3.96
C GLN A 1091 -78.55 17.89 -4.26
N TYR A 1092 -79.61 18.71 -4.32
CA TYR A 1092 -79.53 20.07 -4.84
C TYR A 1092 -78.62 21.01 -4.04
N ASP A 1093 -78.56 20.87 -2.71
CA ASP A 1093 -77.70 21.73 -1.88
C ASP A 1093 -76.20 21.44 -2.13
N SER A 1094 -75.83 20.16 -2.22
CA SER A 1094 -74.47 19.73 -2.59
C SER A 1094 -74.09 20.23 -3.99
N ALA A 1095 -74.99 20.08 -4.97
CA ALA A 1095 -74.80 20.57 -6.32
C ALA A 1095 -74.61 22.10 -6.38
N LEU A 1096 -75.43 22.85 -5.63
CA LEU A 1096 -75.36 24.31 -5.55
C LEU A 1096 -74.04 24.79 -4.94
N SER A 1097 -73.58 24.11 -3.89
CA SER A 1097 -72.30 24.36 -3.23
C SER A 1097 -71.13 24.14 -4.20
N ASP A 1098 -71.09 22.98 -4.87
CA ASP A 1098 -70.04 22.63 -5.83
C ASP A 1098 -70.00 23.58 -7.04
N TYR A 1099 -71.13 23.93 -7.65
CA TYR A 1099 -71.13 24.93 -8.74
C TYR A 1099 -70.65 26.31 -8.27
N THR A 1100 -71.03 26.71 -7.05
CA THR A 1100 -70.60 27.99 -6.48
C THR A 1100 -69.10 28.00 -6.21
N GLN A 1101 -68.53 26.89 -5.74
CA GLN A 1101 -67.10 26.75 -5.54
C GLN A 1101 -66.33 26.66 -6.87
N ALA A 1102 -66.85 25.97 -7.88
CA ALA A 1102 -66.29 25.98 -9.25
C ALA A 1102 -66.18 27.40 -9.82
N ILE A 1103 -67.21 28.23 -9.61
CA ILE A 1103 -67.23 29.65 -10.00
C ILE A 1103 -66.27 30.50 -9.17
N LYS A 1104 -66.16 30.24 -7.86
CA LYS A 1104 -65.22 30.96 -6.98
C LYS A 1104 -63.76 30.70 -7.38
N VAL A 1105 -63.45 29.46 -7.75
CA VAL A 1105 -62.13 29.02 -8.21
C VAL A 1105 -61.83 29.53 -9.62
N ASN A 1106 -62.79 29.44 -10.55
CA ASN A 1106 -62.67 29.99 -11.89
C ASN A 1106 -63.88 30.88 -12.25
N PRO A 1107 -63.78 32.21 -12.03
CA PRO A 1107 -64.83 33.16 -12.38
C PRO A 1107 -65.13 33.28 -13.88
N GLN A 1108 -64.32 32.68 -14.76
CA GLN A 1108 -64.52 32.61 -16.21
C GLN A 1108 -65.09 31.25 -16.66
N PHE A 1109 -65.62 30.43 -15.75
CA PHE A 1109 -66.17 29.12 -16.10
C PHE A 1109 -67.67 29.18 -16.48
N ALA A 1110 -67.97 29.61 -17.71
CA ALA A 1110 -69.34 29.80 -18.20
C ALA A 1110 -70.27 28.58 -18.02
N GLN A 1111 -69.73 27.35 -18.12
CA GLN A 1111 -70.50 26.12 -17.92
C GLN A 1111 -71.02 25.99 -16.49
N ALA A 1112 -70.22 26.35 -15.47
CA ALA A 1112 -70.63 26.27 -14.07
C ALA A 1112 -71.77 27.27 -13.76
N TYR A 1113 -71.72 28.49 -14.32
CA TYR A 1113 -72.81 29.44 -14.24
C TYR A 1113 -74.10 28.90 -14.90
N ASN A 1114 -74.03 28.38 -16.13
CA ASN A 1114 -75.20 27.82 -16.81
C ASN A 1114 -75.79 26.62 -16.05
N ASN A 1115 -74.95 25.75 -15.49
CA ASN A 1115 -75.36 24.60 -14.67
C ASN A 1115 -76.06 25.03 -13.38
N ARG A 1116 -75.52 26.03 -12.67
CA ARG A 1116 -76.14 26.60 -11.47
C ARG A 1116 -77.44 27.33 -11.78
N GLY A 1117 -77.50 28.08 -12.90
CA GLY A 1117 -78.74 28.68 -13.40
C GLY A 1117 -79.82 27.64 -13.72
N ASN A 1118 -79.45 26.50 -14.30
CA ASN A 1118 -80.36 25.37 -14.52
C ASN A 1118 -80.88 24.77 -13.21
N LEU A 1119 -80.03 24.65 -12.19
CA LEU A 1119 -80.44 24.20 -10.85
C LEU A 1119 -81.41 25.18 -10.18
N TYR A 1120 -81.12 26.48 -10.21
CA TYR A 1120 -82.02 27.52 -9.70
C TYR A 1120 -83.38 27.53 -10.42
N LYS A 1121 -83.39 27.32 -11.74
CA LYS A 1121 -84.62 27.19 -12.54
C LYS A 1121 -85.48 26.01 -12.09
N GLU A 1122 -84.88 24.86 -11.79
CA GLU A 1122 -85.56 23.68 -11.24
C GLU A 1122 -86.10 23.93 -9.81
N GLN A 1123 -85.35 24.68 -8.99
CA GLN A 1123 -85.79 25.18 -7.69
C GLN A 1123 -86.80 26.35 -7.76
N LYS A 1124 -87.20 26.78 -8.97
CA LYS A 1124 -88.09 27.93 -9.24
C LYS A 1124 -87.54 29.31 -8.79
N GLN A 1125 -86.24 29.41 -8.54
CA GLN A 1125 -85.54 30.66 -8.23
C GLN A 1125 -85.17 31.40 -9.52
N TYR A 1126 -86.18 31.95 -10.20
CA TYR A 1126 -86.04 32.44 -11.56
C TYR A 1126 -85.10 33.65 -11.70
N ASP A 1127 -85.05 34.56 -10.74
CA ASP A 1127 -84.16 35.73 -10.81
C ASP A 1127 -82.68 35.33 -10.68
N SER A 1128 -82.36 34.40 -9.77
CA SER A 1128 -81.02 33.81 -9.64
C SER A 1128 -80.61 33.07 -10.92
N ALA A 1129 -81.53 32.30 -11.51
CA ALA A 1129 -81.30 31.61 -12.77
C ALA A 1129 -81.00 32.60 -13.92
N LEU A 1130 -81.78 33.69 -14.02
CA LEU A 1130 -81.61 34.72 -15.04
C LEU A 1130 -80.24 35.43 -14.92
N SER A 1131 -79.82 35.71 -13.68
CA SER A 1131 -78.52 36.30 -13.37
C SER A 1131 -77.37 35.38 -13.81
N ASP A 1132 -77.42 34.10 -13.43
CA ASP A 1132 -76.40 33.12 -13.77
C ASP A 1132 -76.31 32.86 -15.28
N TYR A 1133 -77.44 32.72 -16.00
CA TYR A 1133 -77.39 32.60 -17.47
C TYR A 1133 -76.81 33.86 -18.13
N THR A 1134 -77.13 35.05 -17.61
CA THR A 1134 -76.59 36.31 -18.13
C THR A 1134 -75.09 36.42 -17.89
N GLN A 1135 -74.59 35.95 -16.74
CA GLN A 1135 -73.17 35.90 -16.46
C GLN A 1135 -72.46 34.82 -17.30
N ALA A 1136 -73.07 33.66 -17.53
CA ALA A 1136 -72.55 32.62 -18.44
C ALA A 1136 -72.36 33.17 -19.87
N ILE A 1137 -73.33 33.95 -20.37
CA ILE A 1137 -73.25 34.64 -21.67
C ILE A 1137 -72.17 35.73 -21.68
N LYS A 1138 -72.03 36.51 -20.59
CA LYS A 1138 -71.01 37.55 -20.48
C LYS A 1138 -69.59 36.96 -20.52
N VAL A 1139 -69.40 35.80 -19.88
CA VAL A 1139 -68.14 35.06 -19.84
C VAL A 1139 -67.86 34.37 -21.19
N ASN A 1140 -68.87 33.73 -21.79
CA ASN A 1140 -68.76 33.13 -23.11
C ASN A 1140 -69.94 33.55 -24.03
N PRO A 1141 -69.77 34.61 -24.85
CA PRO A 1141 -70.77 35.07 -25.81
C PRO A 1141 -71.12 34.08 -26.94
N GLN A 1142 -70.39 32.96 -27.06
CA GLN A 1142 -70.65 31.87 -27.99
C GLN A 1142 -71.27 30.64 -27.28
N TYR A 1143 -71.84 30.79 -26.09
CA TYR A 1143 -72.46 29.68 -25.37
C TYR A 1143 -73.96 29.56 -25.67
N ALA A 1144 -74.30 28.80 -26.72
CA ALA A 1144 -75.68 28.65 -27.21
C ALA A 1144 -76.67 28.16 -26.13
N ASP A 1145 -76.27 27.24 -25.25
CA ASP A 1145 -77.12 26.71 -24.19
C ASP A 1145 -77.57 27.79 -23.21
N ALA A 1146 -76.68 28.72 -22.84
CA ALA A 1146 -77.01 29.78 -21.88
C ALA A 1146 -78.06 30.75 -22.47
N TYR A 1147 -77.95 31.09 -23.76
CA TYR A 1147 -78.99 31.83 -24.48
C TYR A 1147 -80.30 31.04 -24.54
N HIS A 1148 -80.26 29.77 -24.95
CA HIS A 1148 -81.45 28.92 -25.01
C HIS A 1148 -82.16 28.78 -23.65
N ASN A 1149 -81.39 28.60 -22.57
CA ASN A 1149 -81.92 28.40 -21.23
C ASN A 1149 -82.54 29.68 -20.66
N ARG A 1150 -81.94 30.85 -20.92
CA ARG A 1150 -82.48 32.17 -20.56
C ARG A 1150 -83.71 32.53 -21.39
N GLY A 1151 -83.68 32.32 -22.71
CA GLY A 1151 -84.84 32.51 -23.58
C GLY A 1151 -86.03 31.63 -23.19
N SER A 1152 -85.76 30.37 -22.81
CA SER A 1152 -86.78 29.46 -22.27
C SER A 1152 -87.39 29.96 -20.97
N LEU A 1153 -86.61 30.64 -20.12
CA LEU A 1153 -87.10 31.22 -18.88
C LEU A 1153 -87.96 32.47 -19.14
N TYR A 1154 -87.51 33.36 -20.03
CA TYR A 1154 -88.32 34.51 -20.48
C TYR A 1154 -89.65 34.07 -21.11
N SER A 1155 -89.65 33.00 -21.92
CA SER A 1155 -90.88 32.47 -22.53
C SER A 1155 -91.86 31.96 -21.46
N ALA A 1156 -91.37 31.26 -20.44
CA ALA A 1156 -92.18 30.84 -19.29
C ALA A 1156 -92.74 32.02 -18.47
N GLN A 1157 -92.00 33.14 -18.40
CA GLN A 1157 -92.45 34.41 -17.80
C GLN A 1157 -93.35 35.25 -18.73
N LYS A 1158 -93.70 34.75 -19.92
CA LYS A 1158 -94.47 35.44 -20.99
C LYS A 1158 -93.77 36.69 -21.57
N GLN A 1159 -92.47 36.85 -21.35
CA GLN A 1159 -91.64 37.92 -21.92
C GLN A 1159 -91.15 37.52 -23.32
N TYR A 1160 -92.09 37.33 -24.25
CA TYR A 1160 -91.82 36.65 -25.52
C TYR A 1160 -90.80 37.38 -26.41
N ASP A 1161 -90.73 38.71 -26.39
CA ASP A 1161 -89.76 39.46 -27.21
C ASP A 1161 -88.30 39.20 -26.78
N LEU A 1162 -88.06 39.14 -25.46
CA LEU A 1162 -86.74 38.77 -24.91
C LEU A 1162 -86.42 37.29 -25.18
N ALA A 1163 -87.43 36.41 -25.07
CA ALA A 1163 -87.29 35.00 -25.40
C ALA A 1163 -86.90 34.78 -26.86
N LEU A 1164 -87.60 35.43 -27.80
CA LEU A 1164 -87.31 35.38 -29.23
C LEU A 1164 -85.91 35.92 -29.56
N SER A 1165 -85.47 37.01 -28.89
CA SER A 1165 -84.11 37.54 -29.02
C SER A 1165 -83.04 36.52 -28.62
N ASP A 1166 -83.20 35.89 -27.44
CA ASP A 1166 -82.26 34.89 -26.95
C ASP A 1166 -82.26 33.61 -27.80
N PHE A 1167 -83.43 33.13 -28.27
CA PHE A 1167 -83.48 31.99 -29.19
C PHE A 1167 -82.84 32.30 -30.55
N ASN A 1168 -83.02 33.51 -31.08
CA ASN A 1168 -82.33 33.94 -32.30
C ASN A 1168 -80.81 33.87 -32.13
N GLN A 1169 -80.29 34.31 -31.00
CA GLN A 1169 -78.86 34.28 -30.73
C GLN A 1169 -78.35 32.85 -30.47
N ALA A 1170 -79.10 32.01 -29.75
CA ALA A 1170 -78.77 30.59 -29.57
C ALA A 1170 -78.65 29.85 -30.92
N ILE A 1171 -79.57 30.13 -31.85
CA ILE A 1171 -79.57 29.55 -33.21
C ILE A 1171 -78.46 30.16 -34.08
N LYS A 1172 -78.14 31.44 -33.93
CA LYS A 1172 -77.02 32.08 -34.64
C LYS A 1172 -75.67 31.47 -34.24
N VAL A 1173 -75.52 31.12 -32.96
CA VAL A 1173 -74.33 30.46 -32.41
C VAL A 1173 -74.31 28.97 -32.79
N ASN A 1174 -75.46 28.27 -32.70
CA ASN A 1174 -75.59 26.87 -33.11
C ASN A 1174 -76.80 26.67 -34.05
N PRO A 1175 -76.60 26.70 -35.38
CA PRO A 1175 -77.66 26.50 -36.37
C PRO A 1175 -78.28 25.09 -36.39
N GLN A 1176 -77.77 24.12 -35.63
CA GLN A 1176 -78.31 22.77 -35.50
C GLN A 1176 -79.10 22.57 -34.18
N TYR A 1177 -79.33 23.63 -33.39
CA TYR A 1177 -79.96 23.52 -32.08
C TYR A 1177 -81.49 23.34 -32.15
N ALA A 1178 -81.94 22.10 -32.29
CA ALA A 1178 -83.35 21.73 -32.45
C ALA A 1178 -84.28 22.29 -31.37
N ASP A 1179 -83.89 22.22 -30.08
CA ASP A 1179 -84.70 22.74 -28.97
C ASP A 1179 -84.90 24.26 -29.05
N ALA A 1180 -83.87 25.01 -29.51
CA ALA A 1180 -83.99 26.45 -29.69
C ALA A 1180 -84.97 26.81 -30.81
N TYR A 1181 -84.98 26.06 -31.92
CA TYR A 1181 -86.00 26.21 -32.97
C TYR A 1181 -87.40 25.88 -32.43
N GLN A 1182 -87.57 24.77 -31.70
CA GLN A 1182 -88.87 24.39 -31.14
C GLN A 1182 -89.41 25.44 -30.15
N ASN A 1183 -88.57 25.96 -29.25
CA ASN A 1183 -88.99 26.94 -28.25
C ASN A 1183 -89.20 28.34 -28.84
N ARG A 1184 -88.49 28.69 -29.93
CA ARG A 1184 -88.79 29.87 -30.75
C ARG A 1184 -90.12 29.75 -31.48
N ALA A 1185 -90.42 28.57 -32.06
CA ALA A 1185 -91.72 28.27 -32.68
C ALA A 1185 -92.89 28.44 -31.69
N VAL A 1186 -92.79 27.89 -30.48
CA VAL A 1186 -93.79 28.08 -29.41
C VAL A 1186 -93.99 29.57 -29.12
N SER A 1187 -92.90 30.34 -29.00
CA SER A 1187 -92.96 31.78 -28.69
C SER A 1187 -93.54 32.61 -29.85
N TYR A 1188 -93.32 32.22 -31.10
CA TYR A 1188 -94.01 32.80 -32.26
C TYR A 1188 -95.49 32.44 -32.31
N ALA A 1189 -95.88 31.20 -31.97
CA ALA A 1189 -97.29 30.80 -31.93
C ALA A 1189 -98.07 31.57 -30.86
N LEU A 1190 -97.49 31.74 -29.66
CA LEU A 1190 -98.08 32.51 -28.56
C LEU A 1190 -98.20 34.02 -28.86
N THR A 1191 -97.38 34.55 -29.77
CA THR A 1191 -97.46 35.94 -30.28
C THR A 1191 -98.24 36.04 -31.60
N LYS A 1192 -98.99 34.99 -32.00
CA LYS A 1192 -99.77 34.90 -33.25
C LYS A 1192 -98.98 35.06 -34.55
N GLN A 1193 -97.64 34.91 -34.52
CA GLN A 1193 -96.77 34.93 -35.70
C GLN A 1193 -96.70 33.55 -36.38
N PHE A 1194 -97.87 32.98 -36.70
CA PHE A 1194 -97.99 31.56 -37.02
C PHE A 1194 -97.14 31.06 -38.20
N GLN A 1195 -96.93 31.87 -39.23
CA GLN A 1195 -96.06 31.51 -40.37
C GLN A 1195 -94.60 31.28 -39.95
N LYS A 1196 -94.07 32.11 -39.04
CA LYS A 1196 -92.72 31.92 -38.47
C LYS A 1196 -92.69 30.72 -37.54
N ALA A 1197 -93.75 30.55 -36.74
CA ALA A 1197 -93.89 29.39 -35.86
C ALA A 1197 -93.87 28.06 -36.62
N LEU A 1198 -94.58 27.99 -37.75
CA LEU A 1198 -94.63 26.81 -38.62
C LEU A 1198 -93.22 26.48 -39.16
N SER A 1199 -92.54 27.45 -39.77
CA SER A 1199 -91.19 27.30 -40.32
C SER A 1199 -90.17 26.81 -39.28
N ASP A 1200 -90.18 27.37 -38.07
CA ASP A 1200 -89.30 26.93 -36.99
C ASP A 1200 -89.65 25.54 -36.44
N ALA A 1201 -90.93 25.18 -36.36
CA ALA A 1201 -91.35 23.84 -35.91
C ALA A 1201 -91.03 22.76 -36.97
N GLU A 1202 -91.12 23.08 -38.26
CA GLU A 1202 -90.69 22.20 -39.36
C GLU A 1202 -89.17 22.01 -39.30
N LYS A 1203 -88.41 23.08 -39.03
CA LYS A 1203 -86.96 22.99 -38.87
C LYS A 1203 -86.55 22.20 -37.63
N ALA A 1204 -87.26 22.38 -36.50
CA ALA A 1204 -87.03 21.59 -35.30
C ALA A 1204 -87.26 20.09 -35.55
N ALA A 1205 -88.33 19.72 -36.26
CA ALA A 1205 -88.60 18.34 -36.63
C ALA A 1205 -87.47 17.75 -37.50
N GLU A 1206 -87.06 18.43 -38.57
CA GLU A 1206 -85.94 18.01 -39.44
C GLU A 1206 -84.64 17.78 -38.65
N LEU A 1207 -84.35 18.67 -37.69
CA LEU A 1207 -83.14 18.57 -36.85
C LEU A 1207 -83.23 17.42 -35.85
N TYR A 1208 -84.38 17.23 -35.17
CA TYR A 1208 -84.56 16.10 -34.25
C TYR A 1208 -84.51 14.75 -34.98
N GLU A 1209 -85.04 14.65 -36.19
CA GLU A 1209 -84.96 13.44 -37.03
C GLU A 1209 -83.50 13.11 -37.38
N LYS A 1210 -82.72 14.10 -37.84
CA LYS A 1210 -81.27 13.96 -38.08
C LYS A 1210 -80.49 13.58 -36.81
N GLN A 1211 -80.92 14.07 -35.66
CA GLN A 1211 -80.36 13.75 -34.34
C GLN A 1211 -80.87 12.41 -33.76
N ARG A 1212 -81.79 11.71 -34.45
CA ARG A 1212 -82.48 10.50 -33.97
C ARG A 1212 -83.21 10.68 -32.62
N ASN A 1213 -83.62 11.91 -32.32
CA ASN A 1213 -84.35 12.26 -31.10
C ASN A 1213 -85.87 12.12 -31.33
N GLU A 1214 -86.35 10.88 -31.27
CA GLU A 1214 -87.76 10.53 -31.50
C GLU A 1214 -88.72 11.35 -30.60
N ALA A 1215 -88.38 11.51 -29.31
CA ALA A 1215 -89.20 12.27 -28.37
C ALA A 1215 -89.26 13.78 -28.71
N GLY A 1216 -88.18 14.35 -29.25
CA GLY A 1216 -88.15 15.71 -29.79
C GLY A 1216 -88.97 15.82 -31.07
N PHE A 1217 -88.78 14.89 -32.01
CA PHE A 1217 -89.52 14.84 -33.28
C PHE A 1217 -91.04 14.79 -33.05
N GLN A 1218 -91.51 13.91 -32.15
CA GLN A 1218 -92.94 13.81 -31.81
C GLN A 1218 -93.49 15.08 -31.15
N LYS A 1219 -92.69 15.79 -30.34
CA LYS A 1219 -93.08 17.11 -29.79
C LYS A 1219 -93.20 18.17 -30.89
N ALA A 1220 -92.24 18.22 -31.82
CA ALA A 1220 -92.27 19.13 -32.95
C ALA A 1220 -93.48 18.85 -33.87
N GLN A 1221 -93.77 17.58 -34.18
CA GLN A 1221 -94.95 17.19 -34.96
C GLN A 1221 -96.27 17.57 -34.27
N LYS A 1222 -96.36 17.39 -32.94
CA LYS A 1222 -97.53 17.85 -32.16
C LYS A 1222 -97.67 19.37 -32.21
N LEU A 1223 -96.56 20.11 -32.10
CA LEU A 1223 -96.55 21.56 -32.20
C LEU A 1223 -96.98 22.05 -33.59
N LEU A 1224 -96.53 21.39 -34.67
CA LEU A 1224 -96.97 21.68 -36.05
C LEU A 1224 -98.48 21.56 -36.21
N ASN A 1225 -99.08 20.49 -35.70
CA ASN A 1225 -100.52 20.29 -35.78
C ASN A 1225 -101.30 21.35 -34.99
N LEU A 1226 -100.82 21.74 -33.80
CA LEU A 1226 -101.42 22.80 -33.00
C LEU A 1226 -101.32 24.17 -33.68
N ILE A 1227 -100.18 24.50 -34.31
CA ILE A 1227 -100.01 25.74 -35.09
C ILE A 1227 -100.95 25.76 -36.29
N ARG A 1228 -101.03 24.67 -37.05
CA ARG A 1228 -101.93 24.54 -38.22
C ARG A 1228 -103.41 24.66 -37.82
N GLN A 1229 -103.80 24.11 -36.66
CA GLN A 1229 -105.16 24.29 -36.14
C GLN A 1229 -105.42 25.76 -35.76
N ALA A 1230 -104.52 26.40 -35.00
CA ALA A 1230 -104.66 27.80 -34.58
C ALA A 1230 -104.66 28.79 -35.78
N MET A 1231 -104.04 28.43 -36.91
CA MET A 1231 -104.11 29.17 -38.17
C MET A 1231 -105.44 29.04 -38.90
N ASN A 1232 -106.22 27.99 -38.66
CA ASN A 1232 -107.55 27.80 -39.25
C ASN A 1232 -108.68 28.40 -38.37
N GLU A 1233 -108.36 28.77 -37.12
CA GLU A 1233 -109.29 29.32 -36.12
C GLU A 1233 -109.15 30.86 -35.93
N ASN A 1234 -108.17 31.52 -36.57
CA ASN A 1234 -108.02 32.98 -36.65
C ASN A 1234 -108.22 33.48 -38.09
#